data_AF-A0ABD6AA06-F1
#
_entry.id   AF-A0ABD6AA06-F1
#
_cell.length_a   1.000
_cell.length_b   1.000
_cell.length_c   1.000
_cell.angle_alpha   90.00
_cell.angle_beta   90.00
_cell.angle_gamma   90.00
#
_symmetry.space_group_name_H-M   'P 1'
#
loop_
_entity.id
_entity.type
_entity.pdbx_description
1 polymer ?
#
loop_
_entity_poly.entity_id
_entity_poly.type
_entity_poly.pdbx_seq_one_letter_code
_entity_poly.pdbx_strand_id
1 'polypeptide(L)'
;MPVVLQQVVEPIDHHALLLLFFQLFLLLLVARGLGVLATRADLPSVVGELLAGIVVGPSILGTVAPGVFEAVFPLAAEQFHLLEVVSWVGLLMLLVLTGLETDLDLIVARAKSATSVAIAGVAVPFAFGFALAYVLPAEFLVSPDQRLVFSLFVATAMSISSIPVIAKVLMDMDLVRRDIGQITLASGMINDSLGWIMLSVVAGLARSGVVDLGSAAETILILLVFLGVSFTLGRRLSRRIVRFVDNAVGGDTAKITTLMVLALGVGSLTHYLGIEAVLGAFVVGILVGDVKRFDRQARHLFEVVTVGVFAPIFFATAGLRVNLAAMLDPTVFAVGMAALGVAIAGKFVGTYVGAAAAGLSRWEGISLGAGMNARGAMEIIIATIGLSLGVLTGAMYTIIVMVAIVTSIMAPPLLRFTVPRIEMGEEERERLEREAERERSFVANLTRVLIPTRGSEDSQFAARLVGLMTRGEEIEVTNMYLARSGSSTTGPRSTASGRWFARLLPDGGDPSGAVDVAEADDDRSIQDDPDRCFEVMTERLALDGDNDLRNVVREETVGATETVLAEAEQGYDLLVLGAAERGARPNDPLFGAAVDRIIVNAPCPVMVVDAHEDRTTGRYGVDENPIQRILLPTAGMQYNRHAAEVAFAVARDRDAMVELVHYVNPPRRSNRFVARRNQNVHSLVEFREEIVDEAADRGRRMGVEVSTRVLVAREEPEEELVRLIEEGGHDLVMMGSSLRPVSQRAFFGHRVEYIVKNAPCPVAVLSSA
;
A
#
# COMPACT_ATOMS: atom_id res chain seq x y z
N MET A 1 56.70 -6.94 -1.40
CA MET A 1 55.37 -6.32 -1.61
C MET A 1 55.56 -5.06 -2.43
N PRO A 2 55.30 -5.05 -3.76
CA PRO A 2 55.30 -3.82 -4.51
C PRO A 2 53.90 -3.20 -4.46
N VAL A 3 53.81 -2.09 -3.72
CA VAL A 3 53.24 -0.81 -4.17
C VAL A 3 51.90 -0.89 -4.93
N VAL A 4 50.80 -0.91 -4.16
CA VAL A 4 49.47 -0.45 -4.61
C VAL A 4 49.48 1.09 -4.54
N LEU A 5 50.20 1.75 -5.44
CA LEU A 5 50.03 3.18 -5.66
C LEU A 5 48.83 3.37 -6.56
N GLN A 6 47.72 3.76 -5.93
CA GLN A 6 46.62 4.57 -6.46
C GLN A 6 46.42 4.51 -7.99
N GLN A 7 45.65 3.52 -8.46
CA GLN A 7 44.78 3.80 -9.60
C GLN A 7 43.74 4.81 -9.12
N VAL A 8 44.04 6.09 -9.29
CA VAL A 8 43.03 7.14 -9.16
C VAL A 8 41.97 6.81 -10.20
N VAL A 9 40.79 6.39 -9.76
CA VAL A 9 39.65 6.23 -10.64
C VAL A 9 39.36 7.61 -11.24
N GLU A 10 39.55 7.76 -12.55
CA GLU A 10 39.24 9.02 -13.21
C GLU A 10 37.76 9.36 -12.99
N PRO A 11 37.44 10.59 -12.56
CA PRO A 11 36.05 10.99 -12.39
C PRO A 11 35.34 10.94 -13.74
N ILE A 12 34.02 10.68 -13.71
CA ILE A 12 33.20 10.71 -14.92
C ILE A 12 33.39 12.05 -15.62
N ASP A 13 33.65 12.00 -16.92
CA ASP A 13 33.87 13.19 -17.73
C ASP A 13 32.69 14.17 -17.65
N HIS A 14 32.99 15.46 -17.60
CA HIS A 14 31.96 16.50 -17.42
C HIS A 14 30.98 16.54 -18.60
N HIS A 15 31.45 16.21 -19.81
CA HIS A 15 30.60 16.13 -20.98
C HIS A 15 29.67 14.91 -20.91
N ALA A 16 30.15 13.76 -20.42
CA ALA A 16 29.31 12.58 -20.20
C ALA A 16 28.17 12.85 -19.19
N LEU A 17 28.46 13.58 -18.09
CA LEU A 17 27.44 14.01 -17.12
C LEU A 17 26.43 14.98 -17.74
N LEU A 18 26.91 15.97 -18.50
CA LEU A 18 26.05 16.92 -19.22
C LEU A 18 25.09 16.19 -20.18
N LEU A 19 25.63 15.25 -20.96
CA LEU A 19 24.86 14.43 -21.88
C LEU A 19 23.84 13.58 -21.13
N LEU A 20 24.22 12.94 -20.01
CA LEU A 20 23.28 12.14 -19.22
C LEU A 20 22.10 12.98 -18.73
N PHE A 21 22.36 14.15 -18.14
CA PHE A 21 21.28 15.02 -17.67
C PHE A 21 20.39 15.52 -18.82
N PHE A 22 20.99 15.84 -19.97
CA PHE A 22 20.23 16.24 -21.14
C PHE A 22 19.39 15.08 -21.73
N GLN A 23 19.94 13.85 -21.77
CA GLN A 23 19.23 12.64 -22.18
C GLN A 23 18.04 12.37 -21.26
N LEU A 24 18.23 12.44 -19.93
CA LEU A 24 17.16 12.26 -18.96
C LEU A 24 16.07 13.35 -19.10
N PHE A 25 16.49 14.61 -19.26
CA PHE A 25 15.58 15.72 -19.54
C PHE A 25 14.73 15.45 -20.80
N LEU A 26 15.39 15.10 -21.91
CA LEU A 26 14.74 14.89 -23.19
C LEU A 26 13.79 13.68 -23.14
N LEU A 27 14.25 12.54 -22.62
CA LEU A 27 13.45 11.33 -22.50
C LEU A 27 12.24 11.56 -21.61
N LEU A 28 12.41 12.17 -20.43
CA LEU A 28 11.31 12.42 -19.53
C LEU A 28 10.30 13.42 -20.13
N LEU A 29 10.77 14.49 -20.77
CA LEU A 29 9.91 15.50 -21.41
C LEU A 29 9.06 14.87 -22.52
N VAL A 30 9.68 14.11 -23.42
CA VAL A 30 8.98 13.49 -24.55
C VAL A 30 8.09 12.33 -24.06
N ALA A 31 8.55 11.50 -23.13
CA ALA A 31 7.77 10.39 -22.57
C ALA A 31 6.52 10.88 -21.85
N ARG A 32 6.63 11.91 -21.00
CA ARG A 32 5.46 12.52 -20.34
C ARG A 32 4.54 13.23 -21.33
N GLY A 33 5.11 13.95 -22.30
CA GLY A 33 4.34 14.62 -23.34
C GLY A 33 3.50 13.64 -24.17
N LEU A 34 4.13 12.60 -24.71
CA LEU A 34 3.44 11.56 -25.48
C LEU A 34 2.53 10.69 -24.60
N GLY A 35 2.91 10.42 -23.36
CA GLY A 35 2.07 9.72 -22.39
C GLY A 35 0.75 10.45 -22.13
N VAL A 36 0.79 11.77 -21.93
CA VAL A 36 -0.43 12.60 -21.80
C VAL A 36 -1.26 12.57 -23.08
N LEU A 37 -0.63 12.59 -24.26
CA LEU A 37 -1.35 12.46 -25.53
C LEU A 37 -2.01 11.09 -25.68
N ALA A 38 -1.34 10.01 -25.26
CA ALA A 38 -1.90 8.67 -25.25
C ALA A 38 -3.11 8.59 -24.32
N THR A 39 -3.02 9.14 -23.10
CA THR A 39 -4.16 9.19 -22.16
C THR A 39 -5.32 10.01 -22.70
N ARG A 40 -5.06 11.13 -23.40
CA ARG A 40 -6.12 11.90 -24.10
C ARG A 40 -6.73 11.14 -25.28
N ALA A 41 -5.96 10.30 -25.94
CA ALA A 41 -6.42 9.36 -26.95
C ALA A 41 -6.96 8.06 -26.33
N ASP A 42 -7.21 8.06 -25.02
CA ASP A 42 -7.96 7.00 -24.36
C ASP A 42 -7.18 5.66 -24.33
N LEU A 43 -5.83 5.79 -24.33
CA LEU A 43 -4.81 4.73 -24.22
C LEU A 43 -3.96 4.92 -22.94
N PRO A 44 -3.43 3.85 -22.33
CA PRO A 44 -2.46 3.94 -21.22
C PRO A 44 -1.21 4.75 -21.54
N SER A 45 -0.64 5.40 -20.51
CA SER A 45 0.48 6.33 -20.70
C SER A 45 1.73 5.63 -21.19
N VAL A 46 1.92 4.37 -20.81
CA VAL A 46 3.04 3.51 -21.25
C VAL A 46 3.18 3.40 -22.77
N VAL A 47 2.08 3.49 -23.52
CA VAL A 47 2.13 3.51 -24.99
C VAL A 47 2.90 4.74 -25.48
N GLY A 48 2.58 5.92 -24.92
CA GLY A 48 3.29 7.16 -25.23
C GLY A 48 4.74 7.16 -24.74
N GLU A 49 5.00 6.56 -23.58
CA GLU A 49 6.34 6.45 -22.99
C GLU A 49 7.26 5.56 -23.85
N LEU A 50 6.77 4.42 -24.34
CA LEU A 50 7.51 3.56 -25.29
C LEU A 50 7.73 4.27 -26.63
N LEU A 51 6.70 4.93 -27.17
CA LEU A 51 6.80 5.68 -28.44
C LEU A 51 7.81 6.82 -28.34
N ALA A 52 7.97 7.44 -27.17
CA ALA A 52 8.96 8.50 -26.96
C ALA A 52 10.39 8.01 -27.24
N GLY A 53 10.72 6.80 -26.80
CA GLY A 53 11.98 6.16 -27.10
C GLY A 53 12.20 5.94 -28.60
N ILE A 54 11.17 5.52 -29.33
CA ILE A 54 11.23 5.29 -30.79
C ILE A 54 11.40 6.61 -31.55
N VAL A 55 10.69 7.66 -31.12
CA VAL A 55 10.75 9.00 -31.70
C VAL A 55 12.13 9.63 -31.52
N VAL A 56 12.67 9.56 -30.31
CA VAL A 56 13.98 10.12 -29.96
C VAL A 56 15.13 9.19 -30.36
N GLY A 57 14.82 7.93 -30.67
CA GLY A 57 15.78 6.89 -30.99
C GLY A 57 16.21 6.82 -32.45
N PRO A 58 17.00 5.78 -32.81
CA PRO A 58 17.62 5.67 -34.11
C PRO A 58 16.59 5.49 -35.24
N SER A 59 15.39 4.99 -34.93
CA SER A 59 14.33 4.77 -35.92
C SER A 59 13.81 6.07 -36.55
N ILE A 60 13.62 7.14 -35.76
CA ILE A 60 13.04 8.41 -36.24
C ILE A 60 14.07 9.55 -36.15
N LEU A 61 14.55 9.90 -34.97
CA LEU A 61 15.53 10.99 -34.86
C LEU A 61 16.85 10.62 -35.55
N GLY A 62 17.31 9.39 -35.42
CA GLY A 62 18.52 8.91 -36.10
C GLY A 62 18.41 8.88 -37.62
N THR A 63 17.21 8.71 -38.18
CA THR A 63 17.00 8.74 -39.64
C THR A 63 16.77 10.15 -40.18
N VAL A 64 16.01 10.98 -39.47
CA VAL A 64 15.66 12.35 -39.89
C VAL A 64 16.81 13.33 -39.65
N ALA A 65 17.52 13.20 -38.52
CA ALA A 65 18.60 14.09 -38.10
C ALA A 65 19.75 13.31 -37.44
N PRO A 66 20.51 12.50 -38.20
CA PRO A 66 21.57 11.62 -37.67
C PRO A 66 22.62 12.37 -36.85
N GLY A 67 23.04 13.56 -37.29
CA GLY A 67 24.03 14.35 -36.54
C GLY A 67 23.53 14.86 -35.18
N VAL A 68 22.22 15.11 -35.04
CA VAL A 68 21.63 15.45 -33.73
C VAL A 68 21.52 14.21 -32.86
N PHE A 69 21.10 13.09 -33.44
CA PHE A 69 21.02 11.82 -32.73
C PHE A 69 22.39 11.40 -32.18
N GLU A 70 23.44 11.39 -33.00
CA GLU A 70 24.79 11.03 -32.55
C GLU A 70 25.36 11.99 -31.50
N ALA A 71 25.01 13.28 -31.57
CA ALA A 71 25.42 14.27 -30.57
C ALA A 71 24.73 14.06 -29.22
N VAL A 72 23.47 13.62 -29.21
CA VAL A 72 22.69 13.43 -27.98
C VAL A 72 22.80 12.02 -27.42
N PHE A 73 22.82 11.01 -28.29
CA PHE A 73 22.93 9.57 -27.98
C PHE A 73 24.13 8.97 -28.72
N PRO A 74 25.36 9.31 -28.29
CA PRO A 74 26.54 8.71 -28.88
C PRO A 74 26.50 7.19 -28.68
N LEU A 75 26.89 6.43 -29.70
CA LEU A 75 26.95 4.96 -29.68
C LEU A 75 28.11 4.42 -28.80
N ALA A 76 28.67 5.26 -27.92
CA ALA A 76 29.67 4.87 -26.95
C ALA A 76 29.00 4.07 -25.81
N ALA A 77 29.50 2.86 -25.57
CA ALA A 77 28.96 1.97 -24.55
C ALA A 77 28.90 2.62 -23.16
N GLU A 78 29.92 3.41 -22.80
CA GLU A 78 30.00 4.11 -21.53
C GLU A 78 28.80 5.03 -21.29
N GLN A 79 28.43 5.86 -22.26
CA GLN A 79 27.30 6.77 -22.14
C GLN A 79 25.96 6.03 -22.07
N PHE A 80 25.79 5.00 -22.91
CA PHE A 80 24.55 4.22 -22.92
C PHE A 80 24.35 3.42 -21.63
N HIS A 81 25.43 2.88 -21.05
CA HIS A 81 25.37 2.19 -19.77
C HIS A 81 24.96 3.11 -18.61
N LEU A 82 25.37 4.39 -18.61
CA LEU A 82 24.93 5.36 -17.59
C LEU A 82 23.40 5.54 -17.61
N LEU A 83 22.83 5.71 -18.80
CA LEU A 83 21.38 5.80 -18.97
C LEU A 83 20.68 4.48 -18.58
N GLU A 84 21.27 3.35 -18.96
CA GLU A 84 20.76 2.03 -18.62
C GLU A 84 20.68 1.80 -17.09
N VAL A 85 21.68 2.22 -16.32
CA VAL A 85 21.64 2.11 -14.85
C VAL A 85 20.43 2.87 -14.27
N VAL A 86 20.16 4.09 -14.73
CA VAL A 86 18.98 4.88 -14.28
C VAL A 86 17.69 4.17 -14.68
N SER A 87 17.63 3.64 -15.90
CA SER A 87 16.51 2.85 -16.41
C SER A 87 16.24 1.60 -15.55
N TRP A 88 17.28 0.88 -15.13
CA TRP A 88 17.16 -0.29 -14.24
C TRP A 88 16.65 0.07 -12.85
N VAL A 89 17.05 1.23 -12.30
CA VAL A 89 16.46 1.72 -11.03
C VAL A 89 14.96 1.96 -11.20
N GLY A 90 14.54 2.56 -12.32
CA GLY A 90 13.12 2.76 -12.58
C GLY A 90 12.32 1.50 -12.79
N LEU A 91 12.92 0.51 -13.46
CA LEU A 91 12.35 -0.83 -13.56
C LEU A 91 12.19 -1.46 -12.17
N LEU A 92 13.23 -1.43 -11.33
CA LEU A 92 13.20 -1.97 -9.99
C LEU A 92 12.08 -1.32 -9.16
N MET A 93 11.99 0.01 -9.15
CA MET A 93 10.96 0.75 -8.44
C MET A 93 9.54 0.41 -8.94
N LEU A 94 9.35 0.28 -10.25
CA LEU A 94 8.07 -0.13 -10.84
C LEU A 94 7.64 -1.50 -10.34
N LEU A 95 8.55 -2.46 -10.22
CA LEU A 95 8.22 -3.81 -9.77
C LEU A 95 8.04 -3.89 -8.26
N VAL A 96 8.76 -3.08 -7.48
CA VAL A 96 8.43 -2.89 -6.06
C VAL A 96 7.01 -2.37 -5.92
N LEU A 97 6.64 -1.32 -6.66
CA LEU A 97 5.30 -0.76 -6.64
C LEU A 97 4.26 -1.80 -7.02
N THR A 98 4.50 -2.55 -8.10
CA THR A 98 3.63 -3.66 -8.52
C THR A 98 3.45 -4.69 -7.40
N GLY A 99 4.55 -5.04 -6.72
CA GLY A 99 4.52 -5.96 -5.59
C GLY A 99 3.69 -5.43 -4.43
N LEU A 100 3.79 -4.13 -4.09
CA LEU A 100 2.95 -3.50 -3.06
C LEU A 100 1.45 -3.58 -3.40
N GLU A 101 1.11 -3.62 -4.68
CA GLU A 101 -0.27 -3.74 -5.19
C GLU A 101 -0.77 -5.18 -5.33
N THR A 102 0.11 -6.15 -5.13
CA THR A 102 -0.18 -7.56 -5.40
C THR A 102 -0.74 -8.25 -4.15
N ASP A 103 -1.87 -8.94 -4.31
CA ASP A 103 -2.48 -9.74 -3.24
C ASP A 103 -1.95 -11.18 -3.31
N LEU A 104 -1.11 -11.54 -2.36
CA LEU A 104 -0.49 -12.86 -2.31
C LEU A 104 -1.51 -13.99 -2.09
N ASP A 105 -2.51 -13.77 -1.24
CA ASP A 105 -3.50 -14.80 -0.91
C ASP A 105 -4.37 -15.08 -2.14
N LEU A 106 -4.70 -14.05 -2.91
CA LEU A 106 -5.41 -14.18 -4.18
C LEU A 106 -4.56 -14.84 -5.27
N ILE A 107 -3.27 -14.52 -5.37
CA ILE A 107 -2.35 -15.23 -6.28
C ILE A 107 -2.31 -16.72 -5.94
N VAL A 108 -2.21 -17.08 -4.66
CA VAL A 108 -2.18 -18.48 -4.22
C VAL A 108 -3.52 -19.16 -4.53
N ALA A 109 -4.64 -18.50 -4.24
CA ALA A 109 -5.98 -19.01 -4.55
C ALA A 109 -6.20 -19.26 -6.05
N ARG A 110 -5.58 -18.43 -6.91
CA ARG A 110 -5.65 -18.53 -8.37
C ARG A 110 -4.42 -19.18 -9.01
N ALA A 111 -3.53 -19.80 -8.23
CA ALA A 111 -2.25 -20.33 -8.70
C ALA A 111 -2.41 -21.39 -9.81
N LYS A 112 -3.46 -22.22 -9.75
CA LYS A 112 -3.76 -23.21 -10.79
C LYS A 112 -4.04 -22.52 -12.13
N SER A 113 -4.85 -21.46 -12.12
CA SER A 113 -5.18 -20.69 -13.32
C SER A 113 -3.94 -19.98 -13.86
N ALA A 114 -3.19 -19.29 -13.00
CA ALA A 114 -1.97 -18.61 -13.39
C ALA A 114 -0.92 -19.56 -13.98
N THR A 115 -0.69 -20.70 -13.35
CA THR A 115 0.27 -21.71 -13.83
C THR A 115 -0.16 -22.31 -15.16
N SER A 116 -1.45 -22.64 -15.32
CA SER A 116 -1.97 -23.19 -16.57
C SER A 116 -1.85 -22.20 -17.73
N VAL A 117 -2.19 -20.93 -17.49
CA VAL A 117 -2.07 -19.84 -18.47
C VAL A 117 -0.61 -19.57 -18.81
N ALA A 118 0.30 -19.56 -17.82
CA ALA A 118 1.73 -19.37 -18.04
C ALA A 118 2.33 -20.49 -18.91
N ILE A 119 2.13 -21.76 -18.51
CA ILE A 119 2.70 -22.91 -19.23
C ILE A 119 2.17 -22.96 -20.67
N ALA A 120 0.85 -22.88 -20.87
CA ALA A 120 0.27 -22.90 -22.22
C ALA A 120 0.65 -21.64 -23.03
N GLY A 121 0.71 -20.49 -22.35
CA GLY A 121 1.13 -19.21 -22.90
C GLY A 121 2.62 -19.11 -23.22
N VAL A 122 3.45 -20.06 -22.81
CA VAL A 122 4.84 -20.23 -23.26
C VAL A 122 4.93 -21.33 -24.30
N ALA A 123 4.37 -22.52 -24.02
CA ALA A 123 4.53 -23.70 -24.86
C ALA A 123 3.98 -23.53 -26.28
N VAL A 124 2.80 -22.93 -26.43
CA VAL A 124 2.18 -22.72 -27.75
C VAL A 124 2.93 -21.70 -28.60
N PRO A 125 3.21 -20.46 -28.14
CA PRO A 125 3.99 -19.52 -28.94
C PRO A 125 5.44 -19.98 -29.13
N PHE A 126 6.03 -20.74 -28.21
CA PHE A 126 7.32 -21.38 -28.42
C PHE A 126 7.28 -22.33 -29.61
N ALA A 127 6.30 -23.25 -29.65
CA ALA A 127 6.15 -24.19 -30.75
C ALA A 127 5.94 -23.48 -32.10
N PHE A 128 5.12 -22.42 -32.12
CA PHE A 128 4.88 -21.65 -33.33
C PHE A 128 6.10 -20.83 -33.77
N GLY A 129 6.79 -20.19 -32.83
CA GLY A 129 8.03 -19.45 -33.09
C GLY A 129 9.14 -20.37 -33.59
N PHE A 130 9.27 -21.57 -33.00
CA PHE A 130 10.20 -22.60 -33.47
C PHE A 130 9.86 -23.03 -34.90
N ALA A 131 8.60 -23.34 -35.18
CA ALA A 131 8.15 -23.76 -36.51
C ALA A 131 8.43 -22.68 -37.56
N LEU A 132 8.12 -21.41 -37.26
CA LEU A 132 8.42 -20.28 -38.14
C LEU A 132 9.93 -20.16 -38.38
N ALA A 133 10.73 -20.13 -37.32
CA ALA A 133 12.18 -19.95 -37.43
C ALA A 133 12.87 -21.09 -38.19
N TYR A 134 12.39 -22.33 -38.02
CA TYR A 134 12.96 -23.50 -38.67
C TYR A 134 12.74 -23.50 -40.19
N VAL A 135 11.64 -22.90 -40.66
CA VAL A 135 11.33 -22.78 -42.09
C VAL A 135 11.89 -21.51 -42.74
N LEU A 136 12.51 -20.60 -41.97
CA LEU A 136 13.08 -19.39 -42.54
C LEU A 136 14.21 -19.67 -43.57
N PRO A 137 14.35 -18.80 -44.59
CA PRO A 137 15.46 -18.90 -45.54
C PRO A 137 16.82 -18.76 -44.84
N ALA A 138 17.85 -19.39 -45.43
CA ALA A 138 19.20 -19.41 -44.86
C ALA A 138 19.83 -18.02 -44.68
N GLU A 139 19.37 -17.01 -45.43
CA GLU A 139 19.85 -15.62 -45.37
C GLU A 139 19.55 -14.90 -44.04
N PHE A 140 18.57 -15.40 -43.26
CA PHE A 140 18.25 -14.86 -41.94
C PHE A 140 19.08 -15.48 -40.82
N LEU A 141 19.81 -16.56 -41.11
CA LEU A 141 20.69 -17.26 -40.18
C LEU A 141 22.13 -16.77 -40.38
N VAL A 142 22.87 -16.63 -39.27
CA VAL A 142 24.32 -16.35 -39.34
C VAL A 142 25.07 -17.56 -39.90
N SER A 143 24.69 -18.76 -39.45
CA SER A 143 25.29 -20.04 -39.83
C SER A 143 24.19 -21.06 -40.13
N PRO A 144 24.02 -21.54 -41.39
CA PRO A 144 22.95 -22.48 -41.76
C PRO A 144 22.97 -23.81 -40.98
N ASP A 145 24.15 -24.24 -40.54
CA ASP A 145 24.44 -25.40 -39.71
C ASP A 145 23.92 -25.28 -38.26
N GLN A 146 23.64 -24.07 -37.79
CA GLN A 146 23.13 -23.80 -36.44
C GLN A 146 21.61 -23.55 -36.40
N ARG A 147 20.87 -24.04 -37.40
CA ARG A 147 19.42 -23.81 -37.54
C ARG A 147 18.62 -24.19 -36.29
N LEU A 148 19.01 -25.26 -35.58
CA LEU A 148 18.35 -25.65 -34.33
C LEU A 148 18.52 -24.57 -33.25
N VAL A 149 19.76 -24.12 -33.00
CA VAL A 149 20.07 -23.10 -31.99
C VAL A 149 19.38 -21.77 -32.33
N PHE A 150 19.41 -21.37 -33.60
CA PHE A 150 18.67 -20.21 -34.10
C PHE A 150 17.16 -20.33 -33.84
N SER A 151 16.57 -21.47 -34.18
CA SER A 151 15.13 -21.69 -34.02
C SER A 151 14.71 -21.70 -32.56
N LEU A 152 15.53 -22.25 -31.67
CA LEU A 152 15.32 -22.21 -30.23
C LEU A 152 15.43 -20.77 -29.69
N PHE A 153 16.38 -19.96 -30.17
CA PHE A 153 16.50 -18.55 -29.78
C PHE A 153 15.25 -17.75 -30.16
N VAL A 154 14.79 -17.90 -31.41
CA VAL A 154 13.59 -17.20 -31.90
C VAL A 154 12.35 -17.71 -31.16
N ALA A 155 12.22 -19.02 -30.93
CA ALA A 155 11.12 -19.61 -30.17
C ALA A 155 11.06 -19.07 -28.73
N THR A 156 12.19 -19.03 -28.04
CA THR A 156 12.31 -18.45 -26.70
C THR A 156 11.86 -16.99 -26.72
N ALA A 157 12.43 -16.18 -27.63
CA ALA A 157 12.08 -14.77 -27.77
C ALA A 157 10.60 -14.53 -28.10
N MET A 158 9.95 -15.41 -28.86
CA MET A 158 8.51 -15.30 -29.19
C MET A 158 7.59 -15.77 -28.06
N SER A 159 8.09 -16.49 -27.05
CA SER A 159 7.22 -17.19 -26.09
C SER A 159 6.95 -16.41 -24.81
N ILE A 160 7.86 -15.50 -24.43
CA ILE A 160 7.86 -14.84 -23.13
C ILE A 160 6.97 -13.58 -23.17
N SER A 161 6.61 -13.09 -21.99
CA SER A 161 5.90 -11.82 -21.78
C SER A 161 6.67 -11.00 -20.75
N SER A 162 6.51 -9.68 -20.75
CA SER A 162 7.28 -8.80 -19.88
C SER A 162 6.42 -8.33 -18.71
N ILE A 163 6.68 -8.84 -17.49
CA ILE A 163 5.98 -8.38 -16.27
C ILE A 163 5.98 -6.87 -16.14
N PRO A 164 7.09 -6.13 -16.36
CA PRO A 164 7.10 -4.67 -16.18
C PRO A 164 6.07 -3.96 -17.05
N VAL A 165 5.94 -4.39 -18.31
CA VAL A 165 4.95 -3.82 -19.24
C VAL A 165 3.54 -4.26 -18.83
N ILE A 166 3.32 -5.55 -18.53
CA ILE A 166 2.04 -6.07 -18.03
C ILE A 166 1.57 -5.25 -16.82
N ALA A 167 2.43 -5.13 -15.81
CA ALA A 167 2.16 -4.45 -14.57
C ALA A 167 1.80 -2.98 -14.78
N LYS A 168 2.60 -2.27 -15.58
CA LYS A 168 2.31 -0.87 -15.90
C LYS A 168 0.97 -0.72 -16.63
N VAL A 169 0.67 -1.59 -17.59
CA VAL A 169 -0.61 -1.56 -18.32
C VAL A 169 -1.78 -1.82 -17.38
N LEU A 170 -1.67 -2.80 -16.48
CA LEU A 170 -2.73 -3.09 -15.51
C LEU A 170 -2.91 -1.96 -14.50
N MET A 171 -1.83 -1.32 -14.05
CA MET A 171 -1.88 -0.14 -13.17
C MET A 171 -2.57 1.04 -13.85
N ASP A 172 -2.17 1.38 -15.08
CA ASP A 172 -2.78 2.47 -15.86
C ASP A 172 -4.27 2.26 -16.14
N MET A 173 -4.74 1.01 -16.06
CA MET A 173 -6.12 0.61 -16.28
C MET A 173 -6.90 0.30 -14.98
N ASP A 174 -6.29 0.45 -13.80
CA ASP A 174 -6.85 0.09 -12.49
C ASP A 174 -7.35 -1.39 -12.43
N LEU A 175 -6.61 -2.28 -13.08
CA LEU A 175 -6.93 -3.71 -13.17
C LEU A 175 -6.11 -4.57 -12.22
N VAL A 176 -5.10 -4.00 -11.55
CA VAL A 176 -4.20 -4.78 -10.69
C VAL A 176 -4.96 -5.54 -9.61
N ARG A 177 -5.98 -4.94 -8.98
CA ARG A 177 -6.78 -5.56 -7.92
C ARG A 177 -7.85 -6.55 -8.41
N ARG A 178 -8.14 -6.58 -9.71
CA ARG A 178 -9.12 -7.52 -10.30
C ARG A 178 -8.54 -8.92 -10.37
N ASP A 179 -9.39 -9.94 -10.30
CA ASP A 179 -8.97 -11.35 -10.40
C ASP A 179 -8.21 -11.61 -11.72
N ILE A 180 -8.69 -11.03 -12.82
CA ILE A 180 -8.03 -11.12 -14.12
C ILE A 180 -6.63 -10.49 -14.11
N GLY A 181 -6.46 -9.37 -13.40
CA GLY A 181 -5.17 -8.69 -13.28
C GLY A 181 -4.17 -9.51 -12.46
N GLN A 182 -4.61 -10.07 -11.33
CA GLN A 182 -3.79 -10.91 -10.46
C GLN A 182 -3.37 -12.21 -11.14
N ILE A 183 -4.27 -12.86 -11.90
CA ILE A 183 -3.92 -14.01 -12.73
C ILE A 183 -2.91 -13.61 -13.81
N THR A 184 -3.08 -12.45 -14.46
CA THR A 184 -2.16 -11.97 -15.50
C THR A 184 -0.77 -11.67 -14.92
N LEU A 185 -0.68 -11.00 -13.77
CA LEU A 185 0.58 -10.71 -13.06
C LEU A 185 1.29 -11.99 -12.63
N ALA A 186 0.58 -12.91 -11.98
CA ALA A 186 1.13 -14.19 -11.56
C ALA A 186 1.60 -15.03 -12.77
N SER A 187 0.83 -15.05 -13.86
CA SER A 187 1.23 -15.74 -15.10
C SER A 187 2.46 -15.09 -15.74
N GLY A 188 2.51 -13.75 -15.74
CA GLY A 188 3.66 -12.97 -16.20
C GLY A 188 4.92 -13.32 -15.42
N MET A 189 4.81 -13.44 -14.09
CA MET A 189 5.93 -13.77 -13.20
C MET A 189 6.52 -15.15 -13.48
N ILE A 190 5.64 -16.14 -13.70
CA ILE A 190 6.07 -17.48 -14.10
C ILE A 190 6.75 -17.41 -15.47
N ASN A 191 6.19 -16.66 -16.44
CA ASN A 191 6.78 -16.53 -17.77
C ASN A 191 8.16 -15.89 -17.78
N ASP A 192 8.38 -14.85 -16.98
CA ASP A 192 9.67 -14.14 -16.89
C ASP A 192 10.74 -15.07 -16.31
N SER A 193 10.39 -15.82 -15.26
CA SER A 193 11.24 -16.84 -14.65
C SER A 193 11.59 -17.95 -15.66
N LEU A 194 10.58 -18.46 -16.37
CA LEU A 194 10.78 -19.43 -17.45
C LEU A 194 11.64 -18.85 -18.59
N GLY A 195 11.54 -17.55 -18.84
CA GLY A 195 12.31 -16.86 -19.87
C GLY A 195 13.80 -16.89 -19.60
N TRP A 196 14.22 -16.60 -18.36
CA TRP A 196 15.62 -16.73 -17.97
C TRP A 196 16.14 -18.16 -18.02
N ILE A 197 15.33 -19.13 -17.59
CA ILE A 197 15.69 -20.55 -17.66
C ILE A 197 15.89 -20.96 -19.13
N MET A 198 14.94 -20.61 -20.01
CA MET A 198 15.04 -20.88 -21.44
C MET A 198 16.24 -20.18 -22.07
N LEU A 199 16.47 -18.91 -21.76
CA LEU A 199 17.61 -18.15 -22.26
C LEU A 199 18.94 -18.79 -21.82
N SER A 200 19.09 -19.17 -20.56
CA SER A 200 20.28 -19.85 -20.05
C SER A 200 20.55 -21.16 -20.78
N VAL A 201 19.50 -21.97 -21.01
CA VAL A 201 19.61 -23.23 -21.77
C VAL A 201 20.03 -22.97 -23.22
N VAL A 202 19.38 -22.05 -23.91
CA VAL A 202 19.66 -21.81 -25.34
C VAL A 202 21.00 -21.08 -25.53
N ALA A 203 21.36 -20.14 -24.66
CA ALA A 203 22.67 -19.48 -24.66
C ALA A 203 23.80 -20.44 -24.27
N GLY A 204 23.54 -21.40 -23.36
CA GLY A 204 24.46 -22.50 -23.05
C GLY A 204 24.70 -23.37 -24.28
N LEU A 205 23.63 -23.81 -24.93
CA LEU A 205 23.69 -24.61 -26.16
C LEU A 205 24.46 -23.89 -27.28
N ALA A 206 24.25 -22.59 -27.45
CA ALA A 206 24.98 -21.79 -28.45
C ALA A 206 26.49 -21.70 -28.20
N ARG A 207 26.93 -21.74 -26.93
CA ARG A 207 28.35 -21.64 -26.57
C ARG A 207 29.08 -22.98 -26.58
N SER A 208 28.45 -24.04 -26.07
CA SER A 208 29.12 -25.32 -25.81
C SER A 208 28.62 -26.46 -26.70
N GLY A 209 27.52 -26.28 -27.44
CA GLY A 209 26.88 -27.35 -28.22
C GLY A 209 26.18 -28.43 -27.38
N VAL A 210 26.16 -28.28 -26.05
CA VAL A 210 25.54 -29.23 -25.11
C VAL A 210 24.42 -28.54 -24.34
N VAL A 211 23.29 -29.25 -24.18
CA VAL A 211 22.19 -28.80 -23.31
C VAL A 211 22.60 -29.05 -21.85
N ASP A 212 22.85 -27.98 -21.10
CA ASP A 212 23.14 -28.07 -19.67
C ASP A 212 21.84 -28.10 -18.85
N LEU A 213 21.22 -29.28 -18.79
CA LEU A 213 20.05 -29.54 -17.96
C LEU A 213 20.35 -29.37 -16.46
N GLY A 214 21.62 -29.52 -16.05
CA GLY A 214 22.05 -29.39 -14.67
C GLY A 214 21.89 -27.96 -14.16
N SER A 215 22.43 -26.98 -14.87
CA SER A 215 22.31 -25.57 -14.49
C SER A 215 20.86 -25.06 -14.57
N ALA A 216 20.06 -25.56 -15.52
CA ALA A 216 18.65 -25.22 -15.59
C ALA A 216 17.87 -25.73 -14.37
N ALA A 217 18.10 -26.99 -13.97
CA ALA A 217 17.48 -27.58 -12.78
C ALA A 217 17.97 -26.90 -11.49
N GLU A 218 19.26 -26.57 -11.40
CA GLU A 218 19.83 -25.81 -10.29
C GLU A 218 19.18 -24.43 -10.18
N THR A 219 19.04 -23.69 -11.29
CA THR A 219 18.37 -22.38 -11.31
C THR A 219 16.93 -22.47 -10.83
N ILE A 220 16.17 -23.48 -11.28
CA ILE A 220 14.80 -23.72 -10.82
C ILE A 220 14.77 -24.01 -9.33
N LEU A 221 15.67 -24.86 -8.83
CA LEU A 221 15.74 -25.19 -7.42
C LEU A 221 16.08 -23.96 -6.57
N ILE A 222 17.07 -23.16 -6.98
CA ILE A 222 17.44 -21.91 -6.31
C ILE A 222 16.25 -20.95 -6.28
N LEU A 223 15.51 -20.81 -7.38
CA LEU A 223 14.32 -19.97 -7.45
C LEU A 223 13.22 -20.45 -6.49
N LEU A 224 12.91 -21.75 -6.48
CA LEU A 224 11.90 -22.30 -5.58
C LEU A 224 12.30 -22.16 -4.10
N VAL A 225 13.57 -22.38 -3.78
CA VAL A 225 14.12 -22.18 -2.42
C VAL A 225 14.05 -20.70 -2.04
N PHE A 226 14.45 -19.80 -2.93
CA PHE A 226 14.38 -18.36 -2.70
C PHE A 226 12.94 -17.91 -2.42
N LEU A 227 11.96 -18.30 -3.25
CA LEU A 227 10.56 -17.95 -3.04
C LEU A 227 10.03 -18.54 -1.72
N GLY A 228 10.32 -19.81 -1.46
CA GLY A 228 9.93 -20.48 -0.20
C GLY A 228 10.49 -19.79 1.04
N VAL A 229 11.77 -19.40 1.03
CA VAL A 229 12.42 -18.68 2.14
C VAL A 229 11.87 -17.26 2.27
N SER A 230 11.68 -16.55 1.15
CA SER A 230 11.15 -15.19 1.13
C SER A 230 9.73 -15.12 1.70
N PHE A 231 8.83 -16.01 1.29
CA PHE A 231 7.44 -16.01 1.79
C PHE A 231 7.29 -16.58 3.21
N THR A 232 8.30 -17.26 3.75
CA THR A 232 8.28 -17.77 5.14
C THR A 232 9.10 -16.90 6.10
N LEU A 233 10.43 -16.91 5.97
CA LEU A 233 11.34 -16.14 6.81
C LEU A 233 11.35 -14.66 6.41
N GLY A 234 11.38 -14.37 5.11
CA GLY A 234 11.37 -13.00 4.59
C GLY A 234 10.13 -12.22 5.02
N ARG A 235 8.95 -12.84 5.04
CA ARG A 235 7.70 -12.24 5.54
C ARG A 235 7.79 -11.85 7.02
N ARG A 236 8.44 -12.66 7.86
CA ARG A 236 8.66 -12.33 9.28
C ARG A 236 9.72 -11.25 9.45
N LEU A 237 10.78 -11.29 8.65
CA LEU A 237 11.89 -10.36 8.74
C LEU A 237 11.50 -8.97 8.26
N SER A 238 10.84 -8.85 7.11
CA SER A 238 10.29 -7.58 6.58
C SER A 238 9.36 -6.91 7.59
N ARG A 239 8.38 -7.65 8.13
CA ARG A 239 7.50 -7.18 9.22
C ARG A 239 8.25 -6.68 10.45
N ARG A 240 9.34 -7.35 10.85
CA ARG A 240 10.16 -6.90 11.99
C ARG A 240 10.96 -5.64 11.66
N ILE A 241 11.60 -5.60 10.48
CA ILE A 241 12.44 -4.47 10.06
C ILE A 241 11.59 -3.22 9.88
N VAL A 242 10.47 -3.30 9.16
CA VAL A 242 9.58 -2.16 8.91
C VAL A 242 9.04 -1.62 10.24
N ARG A 243 8.54 -2.48 11.14
CA ARG A 243 8.08 -2.05 12.47
C ARG A 243 9.22 -1.44 13.30
N PHE A 244 10.41 -2.03 13.27
CA PHE A 244 11.55 -1.51 14.02
C PHE A 244 11.94 -0.10 13.56
N VAL A 245 12.04 0.12 12.24
CA VAL A 245 12.42 1.44 11.70
C VAL A 245 11.32 2.46 11.93
N ASP A 246 10.06 2.08 11.72
CA ASP A 246 8.92 2.96 11.99
C ASP A 246 8.85 3.36 13.47
N ASN A 247 9.12 2.43 14.39
CA ASN A 247 9.13 2.72 15.83
C ASN A 247 10.34 3.52 16.30
N ALA A 248 11.47 3.46 15.60
CA ALA A 248 12.72 4.11 15.98
C ALA A 248 12.90 5.49 15.34
N VAL A 249 12.46 5.65 14.09
CA VAL A 249 12.64 6.88 13.29
C VAL A 249 11.29 7.49 12.94
N GLY A 250 10.31 6.67 12.55
CA GLY A 250 8.99 7.11 12.12
C GLY A 250 8.97 7.86 10.79
N GLY A 251 7.77 8.05 10.26
CA GLY A 251 7.49 8.88 9.08
C GLY A 251 7.77 8.24 7.72
N ASP A 252 7.15 8.82 6.69
CA ASP A 252 7.12 8.27 5.33
C ASP A 252 8.51 8.10 4.72
N THR A 253 9.42 9.05 4.98
CA THR A 253 10.80 9.00 4.47
C THR A 253 11.53 7.75 4.96
N ALA A 254 11.37 7.39 6.24
CA ALA A 254 12.00 6.21 6.81
C ALA A 254 11.38 4.92 6.25
N LYS A 255 10.05 4.89 6.06
CA LYS A 255 9.32 3.79 5.43
C LYS A 255 9.79 3.54 3.99
N ILE A 256 9.83 4.58 3.16
CA ILE A 256 10.28 4.50 1.75
C ILE A 256 11.76 4.11 1.67
N THR A 257 12.61 4.67 2.54
CA THR A 257 14.04 4.30 2.59
C THR A 257 14.20 2.82 2.95
N THR A 258 13.43 2.33 3.93
CA THR A 258 13.44 0.91 4.33
C THR A 258 13.02 0.02 3.17
N LEU A 259 11.95 0.38 2.46
CA LEU A 259 11.48 -0.33 1.27
C LEU A 259 12.60 -0.43 0.22
N MET A 260 13.27 0.68 -0.10
CA MET A 260 14.36 0.70 -1.08
C MET A 260 15.59 -0.08 -0.64
N VAL A 261 15.99 0.01 0.63
CA VAL A 261 17.10 -0.79 1.19
C VAL A 261 16.80 -2.28 1.08
N LEU A 262 15.59 -2.70 1.43
CA LEU A 262 15.15 -4.09 1.29
C LEU A 262 15.13 -4.51 -0.19
N ALA A 263 14.56 -3.70 -1.07
CA ALA A 263 14.43 -4.01 -2.50
C ALA A 263 15.80 -4.14 -3.18
N LEU A 264 16.73 -3.22 -2.91
CA LEU A 264 18.10 -3.28 -3.44
C LEU A 264 18.90 -4.43 -2.82
N GLY A 265 18.75 -4.68 -1.51
CA GLY A 265 19.44 -5.76 -0.82
C GLY A 265 19.00 -7.15 -1.31
N VAL A 266 17.69 -7.39 -1.35
CA VAL A 266 17.13 -8.66 -1.86
C VAL A 266 17.32 -8.78 -3.36
N GLY A 267 17.19 -7.69 -4.12
CA GLY A 267 17.50 -7.66 -5.55
C GLY A 267 18.94 -8.06 -5.85
N SER A 268 19.89 -7.51 -5.10
CA SER A 268 21.32 -7.88 -5.19
C SER A 268 21.55 -9.35 -4.84
N LEU A 269 20.87 -9.87 -3.82
CA LEU A 269 20.92 -11.29 -3.44
C LEU A 269 20.38 -12.18 -4.57
N THR A 270 19.23 -11.85 -5.15
CA THR A 270 18.67 -12.62 -6.28
C THR A 270 19.61 -12.59 -7.49
N HIS A 271 20.21 -11.44 -7.79
CA HIS A 271 21.19 -11.32 -8.86
C HIS A 271 22.43 -12.19 -8.64
N TYR A 272 22.95 -12.20 -7.41
CA TYR A 272 24.06 -13.06 -7.02
C TYR A 272 23.71 -14.56 -7.17
N LEU A 273 22.46 -14.93 -6.90
CA LEU A 273 21.96 -16.30 -7.05
C LEU A 273 21.65 -16.70 -8.52
N GLY A 274 21.93 -15.83 -9.50
CA GLY A 274 21.66 -16.09 -10.91
C GLY A 274 20.20 -15.88 -11.33
N ILE A 275 19.39 -15.24 -10.47
CA ILE A 275 18.01 -14.83 -10.74
C ILE A 275 18.01 -13.33 -11.10
N GLU A 276 17.01 -12.83 -11.81
CA GLU A 276 16.91 -11.41 -12.08
C GLU A 276 16.70 -10.58 -10.80
N ALA A 277 17.46 -9.48 -10.66
CA ALA A 277 17.40 -8.59 -9.50
C ALA A 277 15.99 -8.02 -9.25
N VAL A 278 15.27 -7.80 -10.34
CA VAL A 278 13.93 -7.21 -10.34
C VAL A 278 12.89 -8.15 -9.70
N LEU A 279 13.07 -9.47 -9.81
CA LEU A 279 12.20 -10.43 -9.13
C LEU A 279 12.33 -10.32 -7.61
N GLY A 280 13.56 -10.16 -7.10
CA GLY A 280 13.80 -9.95 -5.67
C GLY A 280 13.12 -8.69 -5.16
N ALA A 281 13.20 -7.60 -5.93
CA ALA A 281 12.55 -6.34 -5.60
C ALA A 281 11.01 -6.44 -5.63
N PHE A 282 10.45 -7.15 -6.60
CA PHE A 282 9.01 -7.46 -6.67
C PHE A 282 8.53 -8.24 -5.44
N VAL A 283 9.28 -9.28 -5.04
CA VAL A 283 8.97 -10.06 -3.83
C VAL A 283 9.01 -9.19 -2.58
N VAL A 284 9.98 -8.28 -2.45
CA VAL A 284 10.00 -7.30 -1.36
C VAL A 284 8.74 -6.43 -1.38
N GLY A 285 8.30 -5.98 -2.56
CA GLY A 285 7.03 -5.26 -2.71
C GLY A 285 5.85 -6.03 -2.10
N ILE A 286 5.68 -7.32 -2.44
CA ILE A 286 4.62 -8.15 -1.85
C ILE A 286 4.75 -8.24 -0.32
N LEU A 287 5.96 -8.54 0.15
CA LEU A 287 6.21 -8.76 1.58
C LEU A 287 5.99 -7.49 2.42
N VAL A 288 6.29 -6.32 1.86
CA VAL A 288 6.07 -5.02 2.53
C VAL A 288 4.62 -4.54 2.36
N GLY A 289 3.95 -4.86 1.24
CA GLY A 289 2.54 -4.54 1.00
C GLY A 289 1.60 -5.17 2.04
N ASP A 290 1.98 -6.34 2.56
CA ASP A 290 1.31 -7.02 3.68
C ASP A 290 1.49 -6.33 5.05
N VAL A 291 2.39 -5.35 5.18
CA VAL A 291 2.73 -4.74 6.47
C VAL A 291 1.86 -3.51 6.69
N LYS A 292 0.91 -3.57 7.63
CA LYS A 292 0.02 -2.42 7.96
C LYS A 292 0.75 -1.11 8.26
N ARG A 293 1.97 -1.16 8.81
CA ARG A 293 2.79 0.02 9.13
C ARG A 293 3.33 0.73 7.88
N PHE A 294 3.38 0.05 6.74
CA PHE A 294 3.63 0.67 5.45
C PHE A 294 2.29 1.18 4.89
N ASP A 295 1.90 2.35 5.39
CA ASP A 295 0.59 2.93 5.13
C ASP A 295 0.39 3.42 3.69
N ARG A 296 -0.85 3.85 3.42
CA ARG A 296 -1.27 4.38 2.13
C ARG A 296 -0.47 5.61 1.70
N GLN A 297 -0.06 6.45 2.64
CA GLN A 297 0.64 7.68 2.33
C GLN A 297 2.05 7.39 1.81
N ALA A 298 2.81 6.53 2.50
CA ALA A 298 4.12 6.08 2.06
C ALA A 298 4.05 5.40 0.68
N ARG A 299 3.03 4.55 0.47
CA ARG A 299 2.79 3.91 -0.84
C ARG A 299 2.50 4.92 -1.95
N HIS A 300 1.61 5.88 -1.70
CA HIS A 300 1.27 6.92 -2.68
C HIS A 300 2.48 7.80 -3.03
N LEU A 301 3.28 8.20 -2.04
CA LEU A 301 4.51 8.95 -2.30
C LEU A 301 5.51 8.16 -3.16
N PHE A 302 5.66 6.86 -2.89
CA PHE A 302 6.49 5.98 -3.70
C PHE A 302 5.94 5.81 -5.13
N GLU A 303 4.62 5.67 -5.26
CA GLU A 303 3.92 5.58 -6.55
C GLU A 303 4.14 6.83 -7.40
N VAL A 304 3.93 8.02 -6.83
CA VAL A 304 4.07 9.31 -7.54
C VAL A 304 5.47 9.46 -8.12
N VAL A 305 6.52 9.11 -7.36
CA VAL A 305 7.90 9.21 -7.83
C VAL A 305 8.21 8.15 -8.89
N THR A 306 7.78 6.91 -8.65
CA THR A 306 7.99 5.78 -9.57
C THR A 306 7.31 6.02 -10.91
N VAL A 307 6.01 6.31 -10.92
CA VAL A 307 5.19 6.48 -12.13
C VAL A 307 5.40 7.84 -12.77
N GLY A 308 5.69 8.87 -11.99
CA GLY A 308 5.90 10.23 -12.48
C GLY A 308 7.24 10.45 -13.16
N VAL A 309 8.31 9.77 -12.70
CA VAL A 309 9.69 10.03 -13.12
C VAL A 309 10.37 8.79 -13.68
N PHE A 310 10.50 7.74 -12.88
CA PHE A 310 11.42 6.65 -13.18
C PHE A 310 10.89 5.62 -14.19
N ALA A 311 9.63 5.24 -14.11
CA ALA A 311 9.01 4.32 -15.06
C ALA A 311 8.98 4.90 -16.49
N PRO A 312 8.62 6.19 -16.72
CA PRO A 312 8.73 6.80 -18.05
C PRO A 312 10.15 6.76 -18.64
N ILE A 313 11.18 6.97 -17.81
CA ILE A 313 12.58 6.88 -18.25
C ILE A 313 12.92 5.45 -18.67
N PHE A 314 12.48 4.44 -17.89
CA PHE A 314 12.67 3.03 -18.23
C PHE A 314 12.03 2.69 -19.59
N PHE A 315 10.74 2.99 -19.78
CA PHE A 315 10.04 2.66 -21.02
C PHE A 315 10.58 3.44 -22.23
N ALA A 316 10.93 4.71 -22.07
CA ALA A 316 11.56 5.48 -23.14
C ALA A 316 12.95 4.93 -23.50
N THR A 317 13.73 4.49 -22.52
CA THR A 317 15.03 3.84 -22.77
C THR A 317 14.87 2.48 -23.48
N ALA A 318 13.81 1.72 -23.15
CA ALA A 318 13.49 0.50 -23.88
C ALA A 318 13.14 0.78 -25.35
N GLY A 319 12.35 1.83 -25.62
CA GLY A 319 12.03 2.28 -26.98
C GLY A 319 13.24 2.87 -27.74
N LEU A 320 14.24 3.40 -27.05
CA LEU A 320 15.46 3.96 -27.64
C LEU A 320 16.34 2.89 -28.32
N ARG A 321 16.25 1.62 -27.91
CA ARG A 321 17.02 0.50 -28.50
C ARG A 321 16.54 0.06 -29.88
N VAL A 322 15.50 0.70 -30.37
CA VAL A 322 14.72 0.23 -31.50
C VAL A 322 15.24 0.85 -32.77
N ASN A 323 15.76 0.01 -33.65
CA ASN A 323 16.20 0.41 -34.97
C ASN A 323 15.39 -0.33 -36.05
N LEU A 324 14.37 0.35 -36.59
CA LEU A 324 13.51 -0.15 -37.66
C LEU A 324 14.10 0.05 -39.06
N ALA A 325 15.33 0.54 -39.21
CA ALA A 325 15.92 0.75 -40.54
C ALA A 325 15.97 -0.56 -41.37
N ALA A 326 16.21 -1.71 -40.74
CA ALA A 326 16.21 -3.01 -41.42
C ALA A 326 14.80 -3.41 -41.94
N MET A 327 13.72 -2.84 -41.41
CA MET A 327 12.35 -3.07 -41.90
C MET A 327 12.07 -2.39 -43.24
N LEU A 328 12.96 -1.52 -43.74
CA LEU A 328 12.83 -0.93 -45.06
C LEU A 328 13.05 -1.95 -46.17
N ASP A 329 13.76 -3.05 -45.88
CA ASP A 329 13.88 -4.18 -46.80
C ASP A 329 12.55 -4.96 -46.87
N PRO A 330 11.94 -5.13 -48.06
CA PRO A 330 10.65 -5.80 -48.21
C PRO A 330 10.61 -7.24 -47.69
N THR A 331 11.72 -7.96 -47.79
CA THR A 331 11.82 -9.36 -47.33
C THR A 331 11.85 -9.42 -45.81
N VAL A 332 12.68 -8.57 -45.19
CA VAL A 332 12.76 -8.43 -43.73
C VAL A 332 11.41 -7.98 -43.16
N PHE A 333 10.72 -7.04 -43.82
CA PHE A 333 9.37 -6.61 -43.45
C PHE A 333 8.36 -7.76 -43.53
N ALA A 334 8.36 -8.54 -44.62
CA ALA A 334 7.43 -9.67 -44.78
C ALA A 334 7.63 -10.74 -43.71
N VAL A 335 8.90 -11.09 -43.41
CA VAL A 335 9.23 -12.01 -42.31
C VAL A 335 8.84 -11.41 -40.96
N GLY A 336 9.06 -10.11 -40.75
CA GLY A 336 8.63 -9.39 -39.55
C GLY A 336 7.12 -9.47 -39.33
N MET A 337 6.31 -9.23 -40.37
CA MET A 337 4.86 -9.34 -40.30
C MET A 337 4.38 -10.76 -40.05
N ALA A 338 5.04 -11.77 -40.65
CA ALA A 338 4.76 -13.17 -40.37
C ALA A 338 5.08 -13.53 -38.91
N ALA A 339 6.25 -13.09 -38.40
CA ALA A 339 6.64 -13.27 -37.01
C ALA A 339 5.68 -12.59 -36.04
N LEU A 340 5.22 -11.38 -36.34
CA LEU A 340 4.21 -10.66 -35.57
C LEU A 340 2.88 -11.41 -35.52
N GLY A 341 2.39 -11.87 -36.69
CA GLY A 341 1.14 -12.65 -36.76
C GLY A 341 1.24 -13.96 -35.97
N VAL A 342 2.35 -14.68 -36.12
CA VAL A 342 2.64 -15.92 -35.38
C VAL A 342 2.73 -15.68 -33.88
N ALA A 343 3.39 -14.59 -33.47
CA ALA A 343 3.50 -14.17 -32.09
C ALA A 343 2.13 -13.93 -31.45
N ILE A 344 1.30 -13.10 -32.08
CA ILE A 344 -0.04 -12.75 -31.61
C ILE A 344 -0.89 -14.02 -31.55
N ALA A 345 -0.95 -14.79 -32.65
CA ALA A 345 -1.75 -16.00 -32.71
C ALA A 345 -1.32 -17.02 -31.65
N GLY A 346 -0.01 -17.29 -31.53
CA GLY A 346 0.52 -18.21 -30.55
C GLY A 346 0.20 -17.79 -29.12
N LYS A 347 0.31 -16.49 -28.81
CA LYS A 347 0.03 -16.00 -27.47
C LYS A 347 -1.46 -16.07 -27.12
N PHE A 348 -2.33 -15.60 -28.00
CA PHE A 348 -3.78 -15.67 -27.79
C PHE A 348 -4.28 -17.12 -27.72
N VAL A 349 -3.81 -18.00 -28.59
CA VAL A 349 -4.19 -19.42 -28.55
C VAL A 349 -3.67 -20.08 -27.27
N GLY A 350 -2.40 -19.88 -26.92
CA GLY A 350 -1.81 -20.49 -25.72
C GLY A 350 -2.51 -20.06 -24.44
N THR A 351 -2.72 -18.76 -24.27
CA THR A 351 -3.41 -18.21 -23.09
C THR A 351 -4.88 -18.61 -23.03
N TYR A 352 -5.60 -18.63 -24.17
CA TYR A 352 -6.98 -19.09 -24.23
C TYR A 352 -7.10 -20.59 -23.87
N VAL A 353 -6.19 -21.43 -24.38
CA VAL A 353 -6.14 -22.86 -24.03
C VAL A 353 -5.85 -23.06 -22.54
N GLY A 354 -4.89 -22.32 -22.00
CA GLY A 354 -4.58 -22.36 -20.55
C GLY A 354 -5.75 -21.89 -19.69
N ALA A 355 -6.40 -20.79 -20.09
CA ALA A 355 -7.58 -20.26 -19.40
C ALA A 355 -8.75 -21.25 -19.43
N ALA A 356 -9.03 -21.86 -20.58
CA ALA A 356 -10.07 -22.87 -20.72
C ALA A 356 -9.78 -24.13 -19.89
N ALA A 357 -8.52 -24.58 -19.83
CA ALA A 357 -8.09 -25.70 -18.99
C ALA A 357 -8.21 -25.39 -17.48
N ALA A 358 -8.13 -24.11 -17.12
CA ALA A 358 -8.35 -23.62 -15.76
C ALA A 358 -9.83 -23.38 -15.41
N GLY A 359 -10.76 -23.51 -16.36
CA GLY A 359 -12.19 -23.29 -16.16
C GLY A 359 -12.62 -21.82 -16.24
N LEU A 360 -11.78 -20.94 -16.80
CA LEU A 360 -12.13 -19.52 -17.00
C LEU A 360 -13.05 -19.35 -18.21
N SER A 361 -13.84 -18.29 -18.18
CA SER A 361 -14.74 -17.89 -19.27
C SER A 361 -13.97 -17.48 -20.53
N ARG A 362 -14.70 -17.43 -21.65
CA ARG A 362 -14.12 -17.07 -22.95
C ARG A 362 -13.53 -15.66 -22.95
N TRP A 363 -14.20 -14.70 -22.32
CA TRP A 363 -13.72 -13.31 -22.25
C TRP A 363 -12.53 -13.14 -21.31
N GLU A 364 -12.46 -13.94 -20.24
CA GLU A 364 -11.26 -14.02 -19.40
C GLU A 364 -10.07 -14.57 -20.19
N GLY A 365 -10.26 -15.67 -20.93
CA GLY A 365 -9.21 -16.24 -21.78
C GLY A 365 -8.69 -15.26 -22.85
N ILE A 366 -9.57 -14.53 -23.52
CA ILE A 366 -9.17 -13.52 -24.51
C ILE A 366 -8.48 -12.32 -23.83
N SER A 367 -8.95 -11.89 -22.64
CA SER A 367 -8.33 -10.81 -21.87
C SER A 367 -6.95 -11.19 -21.37
N LEU A 368 -6.75 -12.42 -20.91
CA LEU A 368 -5.44 -12.96 -20.56
C LEU A 368 -4.52 -12.96 -21.79
N GLY A 369 -5.02 -13.32 -22.96
CA GLY A 369 -4.28 -13.18 -24.22
C GLY A 369 -3.86 -11.75 -24.49
N ALA A 370 -4.77 -10.78 -24.34
CA ALA A 370 -4.48 -9.37 -24.53
C ALA A 370 -3.41 -8.84 -23.54
N GLY A 371 -3.56 -9.15 -22.24
CA GLY A 371 -2.61 -8.73 -21.21
C GLY A 371 -1.24 -9.40 -21.38
N MET A 372 -1.21 -10.71 -21.60
CA MET A 372 0.05 -11.46 -21.78
C MET A 372 0.72 -11.19 -23.14
N ASN A 373 0.03 -10.53 -24.08
CA ASN A 373 0.65 -10.02 -25.30
C ASN A 373 1.53 -8.78 -25.04
N ALA A 374 1.53 -8.24 -23.81
CA ALA A 374 2.49 -7.22 -23.40
C ALA A 374 3.90 -7.82 -23.24
N ARG A 375 4.66 -7.74 -24.33
CA ARG A 375 6.09 -8.07 -24.37
C ARG A 375 6.92 -6.83 -24.09
N GLY A 376 8.25 -6.94 -24.05
CA GLY A 376 9.06 -5.81 -23.61
C GLY A 376 10.54 -6.14 -23.40
N ALA A 377 11.09 -5.63 -22.30
CA ALA A 377 12.53 -5.61 -22.04
C ALA A 377 13.20 -6.99 -22.11
N MET A 378 12.55 -8.04 -21.60
CA MET A 378 13.10 -9.40 -21.65
C MET A 378 13.36 -9.89 -23.09
N GLU A 379 12.44 -9.62 -24.03
CA GLU A 379 12.63 -10.02 -25.42
C GLU A 379 13.79 -9.26 -26.08
N ILE A 380 13.95 -7.99 -25.74
CA ILE A 380 15.08 -7.17 -26.19
C ILE A 380 16.40 -7.75 -25.64
N ILE A 381 16.43 -8.15 -24.37
CA ILE A 381 17.61 -8.77 -23.75
C ILE A 381 17.97 -10.08 -24.47
N ILE A 382 16.99 -10.96 -24.72
CA ILE A 382 17.20 -12.22 -25.45
C ILE A 382 17.70 -11.94 -26.87
N ALA A 383 17.13 -10.96 -27.56
CA ALA A 383 17.57 -10.55 -28.89
C ALA A 383 19.01 -10.02 -28.88
N THR A 384 19.36 -9.16 -27.92
CA THR A 384 20.72 -8.63 -27.74
C THR A 384 21.72 -9.74 -27.47
N ILE A 385 21.39 -10.68 -26.57
CA ILE A 385 22.26 -11.82 -26.26
C ILE A 385 22.41 -12.72 -27.50
N GLY A 386 21.32 -13.03 -28.19
CA GLY A 386 21.36 -13.83 -29.42
C GLY A 386 22.20 -13.16 -30.52
N LEU A 387 22.13 -11.84 -30.66
CA LEU A 387 22.98 -11.08 -31.59
C LEU A 387 24.45 -11.11 -31.15
N SER A 388 24.74 -10.93 -29.86
CA SER A 388 26.10 -10.93 -29.30
C SER A 388 26.79 -12.29 -29.40
N LEU A 389 26.04 -13.39 -29.26
CA LEU A 389 26.52 -14.75 -29.45
C LEU A 389 26.67 -15.15 -30.93
N GLY A 390 26.32 -14.26 -31.86
CA GLY A 390 26.37 -14.55 -33.30
C GLY A 390 25.31 -15.56 -33.76
N VAL A 391 24.24 -15.76 -33.00
CA VAL A 391 23.13 -16.64 -33.37
C VAL A 391 22.10 -15.89 -34.23
N LEU A 392 21.81 -14.64 -33.89
CA LEU A 392 20.86 -13.80 -34.59
C LEU A 392 21.57 -12.83 -35.54
N THR A 393 21.00 -12.63 -36.72
CA THR A 393 21.39 -11.54 -37.62
C THR A 393 20.83 -10.21 -37.12
N GLY A 394 21.39 -9.09 -37.58
CA GLY A 394 20.84 -7.76 -37.28
C GLY A 394 19.39 -7.61 -37.74
N ALA A 395 19.00 -8.23 -38.86
CA ALA A 395 17.63 -8.25 -39.34
C ALA A 395 16.69 -8.98 -38.36
N MET A 396 17.07 -10.16 -37.87
CA MET A 396 16.28 -10.91 -36.89
C MET A 396 16.21 -10.21 -35.53
N TYR A 397 17.29 -9.56 -35.10
CA TYR A 397 17.27 -8.67 -33.94
C TYR A 397 16.19 -7.58 -34.11
N THR A 398 16.19 -6.86 -35.23
CA THR A 398 15.18 -5.83 -35.51
C THR A 398 13.76 -6.41 -35.54
N ILE A 399 13.56 -7.60 -36.13
CA ILE A 399 12.24 -8.27 -36.15
C ILE A 399 11.74 -8.56 -34.74
N ILE A 400 12.57 -9.17 -33.89
CA ILE A 400 12.17 -9.53 -32.52
C ILE A 400 11.85 -8.27 -31.71
N VAL A 401 12.69 -7.24 -31.81
CA VAL A 401 12.47 -5.95 -31.12
C VAL A 401 11.19 -5.27 -31.60
N MET A 402 10.92 -5.29 -32.91
CA MET A 402 9.68 -4.75 -33.48
C MET A 402 8.45 -5.50 -32.94
N VAL A 403 8.51 -6.84 -32.91
CA VAL A 403 7.43 -7.65 -32.37
C VAL A 403 7.18 -7.32 -30.90
N ALA A 404 8.24 -7.21 -30.08
CA ALA A 404 8.13 -6.88 -28.66
C ALA A 404 7.29 -5.61 -28.46
N ILE A 405 7.59 -4.56 -29.23
CA ILE A 405 6.97 -3.24 -29.08
C ILE A 405 5.56 -3.18 -29.63
N VAL A 406 5.35 -3.69 -30.84
CA VAL A 406 4.02 -3.65 -31.47
C VAL A 406 3.04 -4.41 -30.59
N THR A 407 3.44 -5.56 -30.04
CA THR A 407 2.61 -6.33 -29.12
C THR A 407 2.39 -5.62 -27.77
N SER A 408 3.40 -4.93 -27.21
CA SER A 408 3.22 -4.04 -26.03
C SER A 408 2.18 -2.95 -26.29
N ILE A 409 2.23 -2.29 -27.45
CA ILE A 409 1.33 -1.19 -27.82
C ILE A 409 -0.09 -1.73 -28.07
N MET A 410 -0.21 -2.96 -28.58
CA MET A 410 -1.51 -3.61 -28.82
C MET A 410 -2.21 -4.09 -27.54
N ALA A 411 -1.48 -4.46 -26.49
CA ALA A 411 -2.06 -5.04 -25.29
C ALA A 411 -3.11 -4.14 -24.59
N PRO A 412 -2.83 -2.84 -24.34
CA PRO A 412 -3.79 -1.95 -23.70
C PRO A 412 -5.15 -1.75 -24.40
N PRO A 413 -5.21 -1.39 -25.71
CA PRO A 413 -6.50 -1.21 -26.38
C PRO A 413 -7.30 -2.51 -26.45
N LEU A 414 -6.62 -3.65 -26.56
CA LEU A 414 -7.26 -4.96 -26.54
C LEU A 414 -7.87 -5.27 -25.17
N LEU A 415 -7.13 -5.03 -24.07
CA LEU A 415 -7.66 -5.16 -22.71
C LEU A 415 -8.86 -4.24 -22.48
N ARG A 416 -8.79 -2.99 -22.95
CA ARG A 416 -9.89 -2.03 -22.80
C ARG A 416 -11.16 -2.48 -23.51
N PHE A 417 -11.01 -3.24 -24.61
CA PHE A 417 -12.12 -3.85 -25.30
C PHE A 417 -12.64 -5.11 -24.58
N THR A 418 -11.77 -5.96 -24.04
CA THR A 418 -12.18 -7.27 -23.52
C THR A 418 -12.67 -7.21 -22.07
N VAL A 419 -12.08 -6.35 -21.23
CA VAL A 419 -12.36 -6.29 -19.78
C VAL A 419 -13.81 -5.94 -19.46
N PRO A 420 -14.47 -4.97 -20.11
CA PRO A 420 -15.89 -4.68 -19.83
C PRO A 420 -16.86 -5.83 -20.13
N ARG A 421 -16.40 -6.88 -20.83
CA ARG A 421 -17.19 -8.07 -21.18
C ARG A 421 -16.97 -9.22 -20.19
N ILE A 422 -16.07 -9.06 -19.23
CA ILE A 422 -15.88 -10.00 -18.12
C ILE A 422 -16.86 -9.61 -17.02
N GLU A 423 -17.82 -10.49 -16.75
CA GLU A 423 -18.69 -10.35 -15.58
C GLU A 423 -17.85 -10.48 -14.30
N MET A 424 -18.05 -9.55 -13.36
CA MET A 424 -17.39 -9.62 -12.05
C MET A 424 -18.13 -10.67 -11.22
N GLY A 425 -17.42 -11.68 -10.72
CA GLY A 425 -18.00 -12.64 -9.80
C GLY A 425 -18.48 -11.96 -8.52
N GLU A 426 -19.49 -12.51 -7.87
CA GLU A 426 -20.02 -11.98 -6.60
C GLU A 426 -18.91 -11.88 -5.53
N GLU A 427 -18.06 -12.91 -5.41
CA GLU A 427 -16.92 -12.94 -4.49
C GLU A 427 -15.93 -11.78 -4.74
N GLU A 428 -15.62 -11.51 -6.01
CA GLU A 428 -14.70 -10.44 -6.40
C GLU A 428 -15.31 -9.07 -6.12
N ARG A 429 -16.60 -8.89 -6.42
CA ARG A 429 -17.32 -7.66 -6.16
C ARG A 429 -17.41 -7.37 -4.66
N GLU A 430 -17.79 -8.36 -3.85
CA GLU A 430 -17.84 -8.24 -2.40
C GLU A 430 -16.45 -7.97 -1.80
N ARG A 431 -15.38 -8.55 -2.37
CA ARG A 431 -14.00 -8.26 -1.94
C ARG A 431 -13.65 -6.80 -2.22
N LEU A 432 -13.85 -6.33 -3.45
CA LEU A 432 -13.53 -4.94 -3.85
C LEU A 432 -14.39 -3.92 -3.09
N GLU A 433 -15.66 -4.22 -2.84
CA GLU A 433 -16.54 -3.38 -2.02
C GLU A 433 -16.04 -3.33 -0.56
N ARG A 434 -15.66 -4.48 0.03
CA ARG A 434 -15.05 -4.52 1.38
C ARG A 434 -13.72 -3.77 1.45
N GLU A 435 -12.85 -3.92 0.46
CA GLU A 435 -11.60 -3.17 0.36
C GLU A 435 -11.87 -1.67 0.26
N ALA A 436 -12.80 -1.24 -0.61
CA ALA A 436 -13.16 0.16 -0.77
C ALA A 436 -13.81 0.77 0.48
N GLU A 437 -14.60 -0.02 1.22
CA GLU A 437 -15.14 0.38 2.52
C GLU A 437 -14.03 0.51 3.57
N ARG A 438 -13.12 -0.47 3.63
CA ARG A 438 -11.98 -0.43 4.55
C ARG A 438 -11.05 0.74 4.25
N GLU A 439 -10.81 1.02 2.98
CA GLU A 439 -10.03 2.19 2.53
C GLU A 439 -10.63 3.52 3.01
N ARG A 440 -11.96 3.60 3.18
CA ARG A 440 -12.66 4.81 3.63
C ARG A 440 -12.87 4.85 5.15
N SER A 441 -12.72 3.74 5.84
CA SER A 441 -12.94 3.62 7.28
C SER A 441 -11.83 4.33 8.05
N PHE A 442 -12.21 5.25 8.92
CA PHE A 442 -11.34 5.90 9.88
C PHE A 442 -10.68 4.87 10.81
N VAL A 443 -11.49 3.99 11.41
CA VAL A 443 -11.01 3.01 12.40
C VAL A 443 -10.09 1.97 11.75
N ALA A 444 -10.44 1.46 10.55
CA ALA A 444 -9.63 0.43 9.89
C ALA A 444 -8.29 0.96 9.34
N ASN A 445 -8.18 2.28 9.15
CA ASN A 445 -6.94 2.94 8.74
C ASN A 445 -6.07 3.38 9.94
N LEU A 446 -6.52 3.21 11.19
CA LEU A 446 -5.67 3.43 12.34
C LEU A 446 -4.59 2.34 12.38
N THR A 447 -3.34 2.75 12.51
CA THR A 447 -2.18 1.87 12.72
C THR A 447 -1.57 2.06 14.10
N ARG A 448 -1.58 3.30 14.62
CA ARG A 448 -1.00 3.66 15.92
C ARG A 448 -1.90 4.61 16.69
N VAL A 449 -2.21 4.23 17.94
CA VAL A 449 -3.00 5.05 18.88
C VAL A 449 -2.13 5.41 20.08
N LEU A 450 -2.07 6.69 20.44
CA LEU A 450 -1.34 7.17 21.62
C LEU A 450 -2.32 7.48 22.75
N ILE A 451 -2.07 6.93 23.93
CA ILE A 451 -2.80 7.22 25.17
C ILE A 451 -1.83 7.78 26.21
N PRO A 452 -1.68 9.11 26.31
CA PRO A 452 -1.01 9.76 27.41
C PRO A 452 -1.81 9.56 28.69
N THR A 453 -1.14 9.09 29.74
CA THR A 453 -1.82 8.72 30.99
C THR A 453 -0.94 8.94 32.21
N ARG A 454 -1.59 9.22 33.33
CA ARG A 454 -1.07 9.02 34.68
C ARG A 454 -1.97 8.10 35.50
N GLY A 455 -2.81 7.31 34.83
CA GLY A 455 -3.76 6.39 35.46
C GLY A 455 -5.01 7.04 36.05
N SER A 456 -5.37 8.26 35.62
CA SER A 456 -6.66 8.86 36.00
C SER A 456 -7.83 8.01 35.49
N GLU A 457 -9.00 8.18 36.10
CA GLU A 457 -10.20 7.43 35.73
C GLU A 457 -10.65 7.74 34.29
N ASP A 458 -10.52 8.99 33.85
CA ASP A 458 -10.76 9.36 32.45
C ASP A 458 -9.80 8.65 31.50
N SER A 459 -8.51 8.52 31.86
CA SER A 459 -7.53 7.79 31.07
C SER A 459 -7.82 6.28 31.06
N GLN A 460 -8.32 5.72 32.16
CA GLN A 460 -8.74 4.32 32.23
C GLN A 460 -9.96 4.04 31.35
N PHE A 461 -10.96 4.94 31.35
CA PHE A 461 -12.12 4.82 30.46
C PHE A 461 -11.74 5.05 29.00
N ALA A 462 -10.81 5.99 28.72
CA ALA A 462 -10.22 6.16 27.39
C ALA A 462 -9.54 4.87 26.90
N ALA A 463 -8.74 4.22 27.74
CA ALA A 463 -8.15 2.91 27.46
C ALA A 463 -9.22 1.85 27.16
N ARG A 464 -10.30 1.80 27.93
CA ARG A 464 -11.42 0.90 27.67
C ARG A 464 -12.06 1.14 26.30
N LEU A 465 -12.32 2.38 25.93
CA LEU A 465 -12.88 2.72 24.61
C LEU A 465 -11.94 2.34 23.47
N VAL A 466 -10.63 2.59 23.64
CA VAL A 466 -9.60 2.17 22.68
C VAL A 466 -9.59 0.65 22.55
N GLY A 467 -9.62 -0.08 23.67
CA GLY A 467 -9.75 -1.53 23.69
C GLY A 467 -10.92 -2.03 22.85
N LEU A 468 -12.12 -1.50 23.08
CA LEU A 468 -13.34 -1.89 22.38
C LEU A 468 -13.29 -1.53 20.87
N MET A 469 -12.82 -0.35 20.50
CA MET A 469 -12.78 0.07 19.09
C MET A 469 -11.68 -0.64 18.28
N THR A 470 -10.64 -1.15 18.94
CA THR A 470 -9.49 -1.80 18.28
C THR A 470 -9.66 -3.31 18.12
N ARG A 471 -10.71 -3.91 18.67
CA ARG A 471 -10.95 -5.36 18.55
C ARG A 471 -11.23 -5.79 17.11
N GLY A 472 -10.53 -6.84 16.68
CA GLY A 472 -10.56 -7.35 15.31
C GLY A 472 -9.76 -6.52 14.30
N GLU A 473 -9.10 -5.45 14.75
CA GLU A 473 -8.10 -4.72 13.98
C GLU A 473 -6.68 -5.08 14.49
N GLU A 474 -5.64 -4.64 13.78
CA GLU A 474 -4.25 -4.84 14.20
C GLU A 474 -3.65 -3.44 14.39
N ILE A 475 -3.91 -2.88 15.56
CA ILE A 475 -3.60 -1.50 15.94
C ILE A 475 -2.57 -1.57 17.07
N GLU A 476 -1.49 -0.81 16.94
CA GLU A 476 -0.53 -0.66 18.02
C GLU A 476 -1.02 0.45 18.96
N VAL A 477 -1.21 0.10 20.23
CA VAL A 477 -1.59 1.06 21.26
C VAL A 477 -0.36 1.39 22.09
N THR A 478 0.02 2.66 22.14
CA THR A 478 1.07 3.15 23.02
C THR A 478 0.44 3.79 24.26
N ASN A 479 0.64 3.16 25.42
CA ASN A 479 0.42 3.82 26.71
C ASN A 479 1.67 4.62 27.07
N MET A 480 1.51 5.93 27.19
CA MET A 480 2.60 6.85 27.53
C MET A 480 2.41 7.38 28.95
N TYR A 481 3.25 6.92 29.87
CA TYR A 481 3.30 7.43 31.23
C TYR A 481 4.19 8.68 31.31
N LEU A 482 3.63 9.76 31.86
CA LEU A 482 4.33 11.04 32.06
C LEU A 482 4.89 11.12 33.48
N ALA A 483 6.20 10.87 33.61
CA ALA A 483 6.91 10.94 34.87
C ALA A 483 7.29 12.39 35.23
N ARG A 484 7.02 12.77 36.48
CA ARG A 484 7.40 14.09 37.02
C ARG A 484 8.93 14.22 37.07
N SER A 485 9.45 15.37 36.65
CA SER A 485 10.88 15.69 36.78
C SER A 485 11.31 15.61 38.26
N GLY A 486 12.10 14.59 38.61
CA GLY A 486 12.64 14.38 39.96
C GLY A 486 12.30 13.04 40.63
N SER A 487 11.41 12.22 40.05
CA SER A 487 11.21 10.83 40.52
C SER A 487 12.26 9.92 39.89
N SER A 488 13.28 9.54 40.65
CA SER A 488 14.30 8.58 40.19
C SER A 488 13.67 7.20 39.95
N THR A 489 13.35 6.88 38.69
CA THR A 489 13.16 5.50 38.24
C THR A 489 14.10 5.26 37.07
N THR A 490 15.07 4.40 37.31
CA THR A 490 16.24 4.17 36.46
C THR A 490 15.89 3.31 35.23
N GLY A 491 15.93 3.93 34.06
CA GLY A 491 16.27 3.29 32.77
C GLY A 491 15.10 2.92 31.84
N PRO A 492 15.34 2.89 30.50
CA PRO A 492 14.33 2.46 29.53
C PRO A 492 14.08 0.95 29.66
N ARG A 493 12.94 0.57 30.22
CA ARG A 493 12.45 -0.82 30.22
C ARG A 493 11.40 -0.99 29.13
N SER A 494 11.87 -1.35 27.94
CA SER A 494 11.03 -2.01 26.92
C SER A 494 10.73 -3.42 27.41
N THR A 495 9.61 -3.61 28.14
CA THR A 495 9.07 -4.95 28.42
C THR A 495 8.36 -5.49 27.18
N ALA A 496 9.16 -5.92 26.21
CA ALA A 496 8.73 -6.98 25.30
C ALA A 496 8.85 -8.31 26.06
N SER A 497 7.85 -8.66 26.87
CA SER A 497 7.67 -10.01 27.41
C SER A 497 6.46 -10.63 26.70
N GLY A 498 6.47 -11.87 26.25
CA GLY A 498 7.37 -12.96 26.55
C GLY A 498 6.54 -14.24 26.69
N ARG A 499 6.30 -14.95 25.59
CA ARG A 499 5.76 -16.33 25.60
C ARG A 499 6.68 -17.37 24.95
N TRP A 500 7.90 -17.00 24.56
CA TRP A 500 8.76 -17.87 23.74
C TRP A 500 10.06 -18.34 24.43
N PHE A 501 10.33 -17.95 25.68
CA PHE A 501 11.58 -18.27 26.39
C PHE A 501 11.39 -19.00 27.74
N ALA A 502 10.44 -19.94 27.80
CA ALA A 502 10.24 -20.80 28.99
C ALA A 502 10.29 -22.31 28.67
N ARG A 503 11.11 -22.74 27.71
CA ARG A 503 11.27 -24.17 27.36
C ARG A 503 12.70 -24.71 27.29
N LEU A 504 13.68 -23.94 27.76
CA LEU A 504 15.07 -24.38 27.80
C LEU A 504 15.68 -23.97 29.13
N LEU A 505 15.50 -24.80 30.15
CA LEU A 505 16.44 -25.08 31.24
C LEU A 505 15.87 -26.26 32.07
N PRO A 506 16.71 -27.19 32.59
CA PRO A 506 16.27 -28.45 33.16
C PRO A 506 15.90 -28.34 34.65
N ASP A 507 15.03 -29.27 35.07
CA ASP A 507 14.59 -29.52 36.45
C ASP A 507 15.73 -29.65 37.47
N GLY A 508 15.50 -29.14 38.69
CA GLY A 508 16.15 -29.63 39.91
C GLY A 508 16.30 -28.59 41.03
N GLY A 509 15.56 -28.77 42.14
CA GLY A 509 15.92 -28.19 43.45
C GLY A 509 14.77 -27.76 44.36
N ASP A 510 14.27 -28.71 45.16
CA ASP A 510 13.66 -28.66 46.52
C ASP A 510 13.07 -27.34 47.10
N PRO A 511 11.78 -27.30 47.55
CA PRO A 511 11.18 -26.15 48.23
C PRO A 511 11.23 -26.30 49.75
N SER A 512 12.19 -25.65 50.42
CA SER A 512 12.07 -25.39 51.85
C SER A 512 12.88 -24.15 52.26
N GLY A 513 12.18 -23.08 52.57
CA GLY A 513 12.78 -21.82 53.00
C GLY A 513 11.72 -20.73 53.14
N ALA A 514 10.81 -20.92 54.09
CA ALA A 514 9.96 -19.84 54.57
C ALA A 514 10.86 -18.74 55.15
N VAL A 515 10.82 -17.57 54.53
CA VAL A 515 11.24 -16.31 55.12
C VAL A 515 10.07 -15.36 54.93
N ASP A 516 9.52 -14.93 56.06
CA ASP A 516 8.46 -13.94 56.16
C ASP A 516 8.73 -12.75 55.25
N VAL A 517 7.96 -12.64 54.17
CA VAL A 517 7.85 -11.39 53.43
C VAL A 517 6.94 -10.51 54.26
N ALA A 518 7.57 -9.64 55.04
CA ALA A 518 6.90 -8.51 55.65
C ALA A 518 6.07 -7.78 54.59
N GLU A 519 4.78 -7.66 54.85
CA GLU A 519 3.88 -6.69 54.22
C GLU A 519 4.54 -5.31 54.26
N ALA A 520 5.07 -4.87 53.13
CA ALA A 520 5.69 -3.57 52.97
C ALA A 520 4.98 -2.82 51.83
N ASP A 521 4.07 -1.94 52.23
CA ASP A 521 3.51 -0.78 51.52
C ASP A 521 2.90 -1.00 50.11
N ASP A 522 1.60 -1.35 50.10
CA ASP A 522 0.66 -1.28 48.96
C ASP A 522 0.13 0.16 48.71
N ASP A 523 0.72 1.17 49.35
CA ASP A 523 0.15 2.53 49.46
C ASP A 523 0.70 3.54 48.44
N ARG A 524 1.25 3.08 47.31
CA ARG A 524 1.60 3.97 46.20
C ARG A 524 0.38 4.15 45.29
N SER A 525 -0.08 5.39 45.17
CA SER A 525 -1.19 5.75 44.29
C SER A 525 -0.86 5.35 42.84
N ILE A 526 -1.87 4.93 42.06
CA ILE A 526 -1.73 4.55 40.64
C ILE A 526 -1.01 5.66 39.84
N GLN A 527 -1.12 6.92 40.28
CA GLN A 527 -0.57 8.10 39.63
C GLN A 527 0.92 8.34 39.89
N ASP A 528 1.52 7.63 40.86
CA ASP A 528 2.92 7.79 41.26
C ASP A 528 3.79 6.59 40.88
N ASP A 529 3.19 5.50 40.39
CA ASP A 529 3.89 4.28 40.01
C ASP A 529 3.60 3.90 38.53
N PRO A 530 4.60 3.97 37.63
CA PRO A 530 4.41 3.62 36.22
C PRO A 530 4.02 2.15 36.03
N ASP A 531 4.55 1.23 36.83
CA ASP A 531 4.27 -0.21 36.67
C ASP A 531 2.81 -0.51 37.04
N ARG A 532 2.32 0.05 38.15
CA ARG A 532 0.91 -0.05 38.57
C ARG A 532 -0.02 0.64 37.57
N CYS A 533 0.37 1.81 37.05
CA CYS A 533 -0.38 2.48 36.00
C CYS A 533 -0.49 1.64 34.74
N PHE A 534 0.61 1.03 34.27
CA PHE A 534 0.59 0.19 33.09
C PHE A 534 -0.22 -1.08 33.29
N GLU A 535 -0.17 -1.71 34.46
CA GLU A 535 -0.98 -2.88 34.80
C GLU A 535 -2.48 -2.56 34.66
N VAL A 536 -2.95 -1.50 35.32
CA VAL A 536 -4.35 -1.06 35.26
C VAL A 536 -4.74 -0.68 33.83
N MET A 537 -3.94 0.13 33.13
CA MET A 537 -4.26 0.53 31.75
C MET A 537 -4.31 -0.66 30.79
N THR A 538 -3.44 -1.67 30.98
CA THR A 538 -3.44 -2.90 30.19
C THR A 538 -4.71 -3.71 30.42
N GLU A 539 -5.14 -3.83 31.68
CA GLU A 539 -6.39 -4.50 32.04
C GLU A 539 -7.60 -3.80 31.41
N ARG A 540 -7.64 -2.47 31.44
CA ARG A 540 -8.74 -1.69 30.83
C ARG A 540 -8.78 -1.80 29.32
N LEU A 541 -7.61 -1.78 28.68
CA LEU A 541 -7.49 -1.95 27.24
C LEU A 541 -8.00 -3.33 26.79
N ALA A 542 -7.73 -4.39 27.58
CA ALA A 542 -8.18 -5.75 27.28
C ALA A 542 -7.97 -6.15 25.81
N LEU A 543 -6.80 -5.82 25.25
CA LEU A 543 -6.46 -6.03 23.85
C LEU A 543 -6.45 -7.53 23.53
N ASP A 544 -7.05 -7.88 22.40
CA ASP A 544 -6.98 -9.22 21.86
C ASP A 544 -5.58 -9.50 21.28
N GLY A 545 -5.26 -10.78 21.04
CA GLY A 545 -3.91 -11.24 20.68
C GLY A 545 -3.31 -10.68 19.38
N ASP A 546 -4.09 -9.96 18.57
CA ASP A 546 -3.64 -9.32 17.33
C ASP A 546 -3.16 -7.86 17.54
N ASN A 547 -3.49 -7.22 18.67
CA ASN A 547 -3.06 -5.85 18.95
C ASN A 547 -1.74 -5.82 19.74
N ASP A 548 -0.81 -4.97 19.31
CA ASP A 548 0.47 -4.77 20.00
C ASP A 548 0.31 -3.65 21.06
N LEU A 549 0.62 -3.95 22.33
CA LEU A 549 0.68 -2.94 23.40
C LEU A 549 2.11 -2.49 23.63
N ARG A 550 2.33 -1.18 23.62
CA ARG A 550 3.61 -0.56 23.93
C ARG A 550 3.48 0.35 25.15
N ASN A 551 4.24 0.05 26.21
CA ASN A 551 4.31 0.91 27.38
C ASN A 551 5.59 1.77 27.29
N VAL A 552 5.43 3.09 27.39
CA VAL A 552 6.52 4.05 27.25
C VAL A 552 6.50 5.02 28.43
N VAL A 553 7.64 5.17 29.10
CA VAL A 553 7.83 6.20 30.13
C VAL A 553 8.57 7.37 29.49
N ARG A 554 8.07 8.59 29.72
CA ARG A 554 8.72 9.84 29.31
C ARG A 554 8.84 10.79 30.49
N GLU A 555 10.02 11.34 30.68
CA GLU A 555 10.26 12.38 31.67
C GLU A 555 9.80 13.75 31.15
N GLU A 556 9.17 14.53 32.03
CA GLU A 556 8.79 15.91 31.75
C GLU A 556 9.99 16.85 31.79
N THR A 557 10.73 16.94 30.68
CA THR A 557 11.91 17.82 30.58
C THR A 557 11.56 19.25 30.17
N VAL A 558 10.58 19.44 29.27
CA VAL A 558 10.15 20.74 28.73
C VAL A 558 8.72 21.11 29.17
N GLY A 559 7.97 20.13 29.69
CA GLY A 559 6.57 20.24 30.10
C GLY A 559 5.75 19.05 29.59
N ALA A 560 4.73 18.63 30.34
CA ALA A 560 3.90 17.47 29.98
C ALA A 560 3.26 17.58 28.59
N THR A 561 2.80 18.78 28.20
CA THR A 561 2.18 19.03 26.90
C THR A 561 3.19 18.89 25.75
N GLU A 562 4.35 19.52 25.86
CA GLU A 562 5.43 19.44 24.88
C GLU A 562 5.93 18.01 24.71
N THR A 563 6.06 17.26 25.81
CA THR A 563 6.46 15.85 25.76
C THR A 563 5.44 14.98 25.03
N VAL A 564 4.14 15.21 25.25
CA VAL A 564 3.06 14.49 24.51
C VAL A 564 3.07 14.85 23.04
N LEU A 565 3.19 16.13 22.69
CA LEU A 565 3.22 16.58 21.29
C LEU A 565 4.44 16.04 20.54
N ALA A 566 5.63 16.04 21.16
CA ALA A 566 6.84 15.48 20.58
C ALA A 566 6.74 13.95 20.36
N GLU A 567 6.02 13.22 21.20
CA GLU A 567 5.74 11.81 20.96
C GLU A 567 4.70 11.63 19.85
N ALA A 568 3.63 12.44 19.83
CA ALA A 568 2.59 12.40 18.81
C ALA A 568 3.15 12.67 17.39
N GLU A 569 4.20 13.47 17.26
CA GLU A 569 4.93 13.72 16.00
C GLU A 569 5.60 12.47 15.40
N GLN A 570 5.72 11.37 16.16
CA GLN A 570 6.28 10.10 15.66
C GLN A 570 5.31 9.30 14.76
N GLY A 571 4.28 9.93 14.22
CA GLY A 571 3.35 9.32 13.26
C GLY A 571 2.24 8.49 13.89
N TYR A 572 1.58 9.01 14.93
CA TYR A 572 0.36 8.42 15.48
C TYR A 572 -0.88 8.88 14.73
N ASP A 573 -1.84 7.98 14.50
CA ASP A 573 -3.06 8.27 13.73
C ASP A 573 -4.20 8.82 14.59
N LEU A 574 -4.17 8.55 15.90
CA LEU A 574 -5.14 9.02 16.87
C LEU A 574 -4.50 9.22 18.23
N LEU A 575 -4.77 10.37 18.84
CA LEU A 575 -4.42 10.66 20.23
C LEU A 575 -5.67 10.57 21.10
N VAL A 576 -5.62 9.79 22.18
CA VAL A 576 -6.76 9.64 23.10
C VAL A 576 -6.40 10.19 24.47
N LEU A 577 -7.14 11.20 24.92
CA LEU A 577 -6.88 11.95 26.16
C LEU A 577 -8.05 11.78 27.13
N GLY A 578 -7.72 11.49 28.39
CA GLY A 578 -8.68 11.61 29.49
C GLY A 578 -8.84 13.06 29.95
N ALA A 579 -10.07 13.51 30.17
CA ALA A 579 -10.44 14.87 30.59
C ALA A 579 -10.24 15.13 32.10
N ALA A 580 -9.04 14.88 32.63
CA ALA A 580 -8.76 14.85 34.07
C ALA A 580 -8.97 16.17 34.85
N GLU A 581 -9.15 17.31 34.18
CA GLU A 581 -9.35 18.62 34.83
C GLU A 581 -10.53 19.37 34.18
N ARG A 582 -11.68 19.40 34.86
CA ARG A 582 -12.86 20.17 34.46
C ARG A 582 -12.87 21.57 35.10
N GLY A 583 -13.27 22.57 34.33
CA GLY A 583 -13.67 23.87 34.84
C GLY A 583 -14.92 23.79 35.74
N ALA A 584 -14.84 24.26 36.98
CA ALA A 584 -15.95 24.19 37.94
C ALA A 584 -17.09 25.17 37.65
N ARG A 585 -16.83 26.23 36.87
CA ARG A 585 -17.80 27.31 36.57
C ARG A 585 -18.27 27.28 35.10
N PRO A 586 -19.44 27.84 34.79
CA PRO A 586 -19.96 27.89 33.41
C PRO A 586 -18.99 28.52 32.40
N ASN A 587 -18.22 29.53 32.83
CA ASN A 587 -17.22 30.24 32.02
C ASN A 587 -15.80 29.64 32.09
N ASP A 588 -15.60 28.60 32.89
CA ASP A 588 -14.30 27.93 32.91
C ASP A 588 -14.12 27.11 31.62
N PRO A 589 -12.87 26.96 31.15
CA PRO A 589 -12.53 26.08 30.03
C PRO A 589 -13.14 24.69 30.19
N LEU A 590 -13.54 24.07 29.08
CA LEU A 590 -14.08 22.71 29.09
C LEU A 590 -13.05 21.71 29.63
N PHE A 591 -11.78 21.91 29.23
CA PHE A 591 -10.64 21.11 29.64
C PHE A 591 -9.52 21.99 30.21
N GLY A 592 -8.61 21.40 30.99
CA GLY A 592 -7.41 22.09 31.47
C GLY A 592 -6.55 22.65 30.32
N ALA A 593 -5.77 23.70 30.61
CA ALA A 593 -4.95 24.41 29.60
C ALA A 593 -3.94 23.50 28.87
N ALA A 594 -3.48 22.43 29.53
CA ALA A 594 -2.63 21.42 28.93
C ALA A 594 -3.36 20.61 27.85
N VAL A 595 -4.59 20.16 28.14
CA VAL A 595 -5.43 19.39 27.21
C VAL A 595 -5.83 20.26 26.01
N ASP A 596 -6.26 21.51 26.25
CA ASP A 596 -6.56 22.49 25.19
C ASP A 596 -5.39 22.66 24.23
N ARG A 597 -4.18 22.81 24.77
CA ARG A 597 -2.98 23.01 23.96
C ARG A 597 -2.57 21.75 23.20
N ILE A 598 -2.75 20.57 23.76
CA ILE A 598 -2.54 19.30 23.03
C ILE A 598 -3.53 19.21 21.87
N ILE A 599 -4.83 19.41 22.12
CA ILE A 599 -5.87 19.33 21.08
C ILE A 599 -5.60 20.27 19.91
N VAL A 600 -5.15 21.51 20.18
CA VAL A 600 -4.89 22.52 19.15
C VAL A 600 -3.64 22.23 18.32
N ASN A 601 -2.62 21.58 18.89
CA ASN A 601 -1.31 21.42 18.24
C ASN A 601 -1.00 19.96 17.86
N ALA A 602 -1.89 19.01 18.13
CA ALA A 602 -1.68 17.62 17.79
C ALA A 602 -1.57 17.45 16.26
N PRO A 603 -0.63 16.64 15.75
CA PRO A 603 -0.47 16.38 14.32
C PRO A 603 -1.54 15.42 13.75
N CYS A 604 -2.44 14.91 14.59
CA CYS A 604 -3.45 13.92 14.25
C CYS A 604 -4.78 14.21 15.01
N PRO A 605 -5.90 13.56 14.62
CA PRO A 605 -7.16 13.66 15.34
C PRO A 605 -7.01 13.33 16.82
N VAL A 606 -7.79 14.02 17.67
CA VAL A 606 -7.77 13.83 19.12
C VAL A 606 -9.16 13.40 19.59
N MET A 607 -9.22 12.27 20.30
CA MET A 607 -10.41 11.85 21.03
C MET A 607 -10.24 12.23 22.50
N VAL A 608 -11.11 13.11 22.98
CA VAL A 608 -11.16 13.49 24.38
C VAL A 608 -12.27 12.71 25.06
N VAL A 609 -11.95 12.03 26.14
CA VAL A 609 -12.83 11.13 26.85
C VAL A 609 -13.05 11.68 28.25
N ASP A 610 -14.32 11.85 28.59
CA ASP A 610 -14.77 12.29 29.90
C ASP A 610 -15.59 11.15 30.52
N ALA A 611 -15.06 10.55 31.58
CA ALA A 611 -15.63 9.39 32.23
C ALA A 611 -16.87 9.68 33.10
N HIS A 612 -17.22 10.96 33.26
CA HIS A 612 -18.32 11.45 34.09
C HIS A 612 -18.23 11.03 35.58
N GLU A 613 -17.97 12.00 36.45
CA GLU A 613 -18.01 11.84 37.92
C GLU A 613 -19.43 12.12 38.45
N ASP A 614 -20.06 11.16 39.14
CA ASP A 614 -21.32 11.39 39.83
C ASP A 614 -21.09 12.28 41.06
N ARG A 615 -21.48 13.56 40.92
CA ARG A 615 -21.32 14.61 41.92
C ARG A 615 -22.06 14.36 43.25
N THR A 616 -23.01 13.43 43.29
CA THR A 616 -23.76 13.12 44.51
C THR A 616 -23.13 12.01 45.34
N THR A 617 -22.42 11.08 44.69
CA THR A 617 -21.80 9.92 45.35
C THR A 617 -20.27 10.01 45.40
N GLY A 618 -19.66 10.90 44.62
CA GLY A 618 -18.20 11.01 44.48
C GLY A 618 -17.58 9.75 43.87
N ARG A 619 -18.38 8.90 43.23
CA ARG A 619 -17.95 7.69 42.54
C ARG A 619 -18.04 7.92 41.04
N TYR A 620 -17.00 7.51 40.34
CA TYR A 620 -17.02 7.41 38.89
C TYR A 620 -17.77 6.15 38.48
N GLY A 621 -18.63 6.25 37.46
CA GLY A 621 -19.43 5.14 36.95
C GLY A 621 -18.64 4.12 36.10
N VAL A 622 -17.31 4.17 36.13
CA VAL A 622 -16.43 3.53 35.13
C VAL A 622 -16.32 2.02 35.30
N ASP A 623 -16.49 1.51 36.52
CA ASP A 623 -16.07 0.16 36.87
C ASP A 623 -17.08 -0.98 36.65
N GLU A 624 -18.38 -0.71 36.56
CA GLU A 624 -19.37 -1.79 36.59
C GLU A 624 -20.42 -1.77 35.47
N ASN A 625 -20.67 -0.62 34.80
CA ASN A 625 -21.73 -0.57 33.79
C ASN A 625 -21.25 -1.05 32.40
N PRO A 626 -21.95 -2.02 31.78
CA PRO A 626 -21.75 -2.38 30.39
C PRO A 626 -22.28 -1.25 29.48
N ILE A 627 -21.51 -0.87 28.46
CA ILE A 627 -22.01 0.03 27.40
C ILE A 627 -23.05 -0.77 26.60
N GLN A 628 -24.33 -0.44 26.74
CA GLN A 628 -25.44 -1.09 26.04
C GLN A 628 -26.16 -0.16 25.07
N ARG A 629 -26.16 1.15 25.37
CA ARG A 629 -26.78 2.17 24.52
C ARG A 629 -25.84 3.35 24.30
N ILE A 630 -25.52 3.61 23.03
CA ILE A 630 -24.68 4.75 22.63
C ILE A 630 -25.55 5.79 21.92
N LEU A 631 -25.53 7.03 22.38
CA LEU A 631 -26.13 8.15 21.66
C LEU A 631 -25.10 8.77 20.72
N LEU A 632 -25.45 8.89 19.44
CA LEU A 632 -24.59 9.55 18.44
C LEU A 632 -25.33 10.69 17.72
N PRO A 633 -25.12 11.94 18.15
CA PRO A 633 -25.55 13.11 17.41
C PRO A 633 -24.75 13.24 16.11
N THR A 634 -25.43 13.34 14.97
CA THR A 634 -24.79 13.48 13.65
C THR A 634 -25.36 14.65 12.86
N ALA A 635 -24.47 15.37 12.16
CA ALA A 635 -24.84 16.37 11.16
C ALA A 635 -24.46 15.94 9.72
N GLY A 636 -24.02 14.69 9.54
CA GLY A 636 -23.55 14.17 8.24
C GLY A 636 -22.15 14.65 7.82
N MET A 637 -21.50 15.49 8.62
CA MET A 637 -20.16 16.02 8.35
C MET A 637 -19.08 14.96 8.57
N GLN A 638 -17.90 15.14 7.97
CA GLN A 638 -16.80 14.15 8.02
C GLN A 638 -16.40 13.75 9.44
N TYR A 639 -16.27 14.71 10.36
CA TYR A 639 -15.95 14.42 11.77
C TYR A 639 -17.06 13.63 12.49
N ASN A 640 -18.33 13.80 12.11
CA ASN A 640 -19.42 12.97 12.63
C ASN A 640 -19.35 11.56 12.07
N ARG A 641 -18.86 11.38 10.83
CA ARG A 641 -18.66 10.06 10.22
C ARG A 641 -17.58 9.29 10.96
N HIS A 642 -16.44 9.92 11.27
CA HIS A 642 -15.37 9.27 12.06
C HIS A 642 -15.88 8.91 13.46
N ALA A 643 -16.59 9.82 14.15
CA ALA A 643 -17.17 9.53 15.45
C ALA A 643 -18.22 8.40 15.39
N ALA A 644 -19.01 8.34 14.31
CA ALA A 644 -19.95 7.25 14.08
C ALA A 644 -19.23 5.91 13.97
N GLU A 645 -18.12 5.86 13.22
CA GLU A 645 -17.36 4.63 13.03
C GLU A 645 -16.70 4.14 14.32
N VAL A 646 -16.16 5.05 15.14
CA VAL A 646 -15.68 4.69 16.48
C VAL A 646 -16.84 4.15 17.33
N ALA A 647 -18.01 4.79 17.30
CA ALA A 647 -19.18 4.34 18.06
C ALA A 647 -19.65 2.96 17.61
N PHE A 648 -19.69 2.70 16.31
CA PHE A 648 -20.06 1.40 15.76
C PHE A 648 -19.02 0.32 16.13
N ALA A 649 -17.72 0.64 16.09
CA ALA A 649 -16.68 -0.29 16.51
C ALA A 649 -16.81 -0.68 17.99
N VAL A 650 -17.05 0.31 18.87
CA VAL A 650 -17.32 0.09 20.30
C VAL A 650 -18.61 -0.71 20.51
N ALA A 651 -19.68 -0.40 19.77
CA ALA A 651 -20.97 -1.04 19.90
C ALA A 651 -20.97 -2.50 19.46
N ARG A 652 -20.30 -2.80 18.33
CA ARG A 652 -20.18 -4.15 17.76
C ARG A 652 -19.60 -5.15 18.76
N ASP A 653 -18.64 -4.72 19.57
CA ASP A 653 -18.02 -5.62 20.55
C ASP A 653 -18.91 -5.94 21.76
N ARG A 654 -19.90 -5.09 22.03
CA ARG A 654 -20.78 -5.22 23.19
C ARG A 654 -22.21 -5.62 22.83
N ASP A 655 -22.48 -5.90 21.56
CA ASP A 655 -23.84 -6.01 21.02
C ASP A 655 -24.71 -4.81 21.47
N ALA A 656 -24.10 -3.62 21.55
CA ALA A 656 -24.76 -2.41 22.00
C ALA A 656 -25.57 -1.77 20.86
N MET A 657 -26.66 -1.11 21.23
CA MET A 657 -27.47 -0.34 20.29
C MET A 657 -26.92 1.08 20.13
N VAL A 658 -26.85 1.59 18.89
CA VAL A 658 -26.54 2.99 18.61
C VAL A 658 -27.82 3.73 18.23
N GLU A 659 -28.15 4.80 18.96
CA GLU A 659 -29.22 5.74 18.59
C GLU A 659 -28.62 6.94 17.86
N LEU A 660 -28.84 6.99 16.53
CA LEU A 660 -28.42 8.09 15.67
C LEU A 660 -29.44 9.21 15.73
N VAL A 661 -28.98 10.40 16.10
CA VAL A 661 -29.87 11.56 16.26
C VAL A 661 -29.42 12.72 15.40
N HIS A 662 -30.34 13.26 14.61
CA HIS A 662 -30.13 14.49 13.85
C HIS A 662 -31.10 15.58 14.27
N TYR A 663 -30.56 16.77 14.57
CA TYR A 663 -31.36 17.93 14.97
C TYR A 663 -31.58 18.91 13.83
N VAL A 664 -32.85 19.31 13.66
CA VAL A 664 -33.28 20.31 12.69
C VAL A 664 -33.61 21.61 13.42
N ASN A 665 -32.84 22.67 13.15
CA ASN A 665 -33.16 24.02 13.63
C ASN A 665 -34.14 24.69 12.66
N PRO A 666 -35.38 25.01 13.06
CA PRO A 666 -36.26 25.84 12.25
C PRO A 666 -35.69 27.27 12.12
N PRO A 667 -35.91 27.97 10.98
CA PRO A 667 -35.41 29.33 10.80
C PRO A 667 -35.96 30.28 11.87
N ARG A 668 -35.08 31.03 12.54
CA ARG A 668 -35.44 31.99 13.61
C ARG A 668 -36.44 33.05 13.10
N ARG A 669 -37.45 33.35 13.92
CA ARG A 669 -38.57 34.28 13.69
C ARG A 669 -38.18 35.74 13.32
N SER A 670 -36.90 36.14 13.44
CA SER A 670 -36.46 37.53 13.20
C SER A 670 -36.35 37.91 11.72
N ASN A 671 -36.36 36.96 10.78
CA ASN A 671 -36.33 37.24 9.34
C ASN A 671 -37.72 37.10 8.67
N ARG A 672 -38.68 37.91 9.12
CA ARG A 672 -40.03 37.98 8.49
C ARG A 672 -40.02 38.42 7.02
N PHE A 673 -38.90 38.94 6.51
CA PHE A 673 -38.75 39.30 5.10
C PHE A 673 -38.36 38.15 4.18
N VAL A 674 -37.84 37.02 4.71
CA VAL A 674 -37.44 35.84 3.91
C VAL A 674 -38.48 34.72 3.99
N ALA A 675 -39.38 34.77 4.99
CA ALA A 675 -40.42 33.75 5.23
C ALA A 675 -41.52 33.66 4.16
N ARG A 676 -41.51 34.52 3.13
CA ARG A 676 -42.50 34.48 2.03
C ARG A 676 -42.03 33.69 0.81
N ARG A 677 -40.85 33.04 0.85
CA ARG A 677 -40.30 32.30 -0.30
C ARG A 677 -39.93 30.83 -0.03
N ASN A 678 -40.06 30.32 1.19
CA ASN A 678 -39.63 28.95 1.48
C ASN A 678 -40.72 27.90 1.22
N GLN A 679 -40.46 27.10 0.19
CA GLN A 679 -41.00 25.77 0.01
C GLN A 679 -40.72 24.92 1.26
N ASN A 680 -41.79 24.29 1.74
CA ASN A 680 -41.91 23.00 2.42
C ASN A 680 -40.83 22.63 3.47
N VAL A 681 -41.21 22.73 4.75
CA VAL A 681 -40.52 22.06 5.87
C VAL A 681 -40.41 20.53 5.62
N HIS A 682 -41.37 19.95 4.90
CA HIS A 682 -41.35 18.52 4.51
C HIS A 682 -40.11 18.13 3.70
N SER A 683 -39.67 18.95 2.73
CA SER A 683 -38.48 18.63 1.92
C SER A 683 -37.15 18.80 2.68
N LEU A 684 -37.17 19.51 3.82
CA LEU A 684 -36.00 19.63 4.70
C LEU A 684 -35.87 18.44 5.67
N VAL A 685 -36.98 17.79 6.02
CA VAL A 685 -36.97 16.56 6.84
C VAL A 685 -36.55 15.37 5.98
N GLU A 686 -37.10 15.23 4.77
CA GLU A 686 -36.75 14.13 3.84
C GLU A 686 -35.25 14.10 3.48
N PHE A 687 -34.63 15.24 3.15
CA PHE A 687 -33.18 15.30 2.88
C PHE A 687 -32.32 14.99 4.12
N ARG A 688 -32.87 15.15 5.33
CA ARG A 688 -32.15 14.93 6.59
C ARG A 688 -32.35 13.52 7.14
N GLU A 689 -33.43 12.86 6.77
CA GLU A 689 -33.59 11.41 6.94
C GLU A 689 -32.51 10.68 6.13
N GLU A 690 -32.22 11.12 4.89
CA GLU A 690 -31.15 10.54 4.07
C GLU A 690 -29.77 10.54 4.76
N ILE A 691 -29.42 11.61 5.48
CA ILE A 691 -28.15 11.70 6.24
C ILE A 691 -28.08 10.65 7.36
N VAL A 692 -29.19 10.47 8.08
CA VAL A 692 -29.26 9.55 9.21
C VAL A 692 -29.35 8.11 8.73
N ASP A 693 -30.08 7.87 7.64
CA ASP A 693 -30.19 6.56 7.00
C ASP A 693 -28.86 6.11 6.40
N GLU A 694 -28.10 7.01 5.74
CA GLU A 694 -26.74 6.69 5.25
C GLU A 694 -25.82 6.26 6.41
N ALA A 695 -25.89 6.96 7.55
CA ALA A 695 -25.14 6.60 8.75
C ALA A 695 -25.64 5.28 9.37
N ALA A 696 -26.94 5.03 9.37
CA ALA A 696 -27.54 3.81 9.91
C ALA A 696 -27.17 2.58 9.08
N ASP A 697 -27.20 2.69 7.75
CA ASP A 697 -26.80 1.61 6.84
C ASP A 697 -25.31 1.26 6.98
N ARG A 698 -24.46 2.24 7.33
CA ARG A 698 -23.06 1.97 7.69
C ARG A 698 -22.97 1.15 8.97
N GLY A 699 -23.67 1.54 10.04
CA GLY A 699 -23.67 0.79 11.30
C GLY A 699 -24.24 -0.63 11.14
N ARG A 700 -25.34 -0.80 10.39
CA ARG A 700 -25.94 -2.12 10.10
C ARG A 700 -25.00 -3.03 9.33
N ARG A 701 -24.25 -2.51 8.36
CA ARG A 701 -23.22 -3.27 7.63
C ARG A 701 -22.06 -3.72 8.53
N MET A 702 -21.78 -2.96 9.60
CA MET A 702 -20.82 -3.35 10.63
C MET A 702 -21.39 -4.33 11.67
N GLY A 703 -22.64 -4.79 11.50
CA GLY A 703 -23.31 -5.72 12.41
C GLY A 703 -23.90 -5.07 13.66
N VAL A 704 -24.06 -3.74 13.68
CA VAL A 704 -24.55 -3.00 14.84
C VAL A 704 -26.05 -2.75 14.75
N GLU A 705 -26.77 -2.89 15.86
CA GLU A 705 -28.17 -2.49 15.96
C GLU A 705 -28.26 -0.95 15.98
N VAL A 706 -28.91 -0.37 14.98
CA VAL A 706 -29.02 1.09 14.84
C VAL A 706 -30.47 1.55 14.80
N SER A 707 -30.80 2.46 15.71
CA SER A 707 -32.06 3.22 15.69
C SER A 707 -31.80 4.65 15.21
N THR A 708 -32.77 5.25 14.52
CA THR A 708 -32.65 6.58 13.92
C THR A 708 -33.74 7.50 14.44
N ARG A 709 -33.37 8.76 14.74
CA ARG A 709 -34.32 9.76 15.23
C ARG A 709 -33.99 11.15 14.68
N VAL A 710 -34.94 11.74 13.96
CA VAL A 710 -34.84 13.14 13.52
C VAL A 710 -35.67 14.00 14.46
N LEU A 711 -35.01 14.92 15.16
CA LEU A 711 -35.64 15.82 16.12
C LEU A 711 -35.76 17.23 15.54
N VAL A 712 -36.97 17.79 15.59
CA VAL A 712 -37.25 19.16 15.19
C VAL A 712 -37.25 20.01 16.45
N ALA A 713 -36.23 20.86 16.60
CA ALA A 713 -35.99 21.58 17.84
C ALA A 713 -37.20 22.45 18.24
N ARG A 714 -37.74 22.20 19.43
CA ARG A 714 -38.77 23.05 20.07
C ARG A 714 -38.16 24.05 21.05
N GLU A 715 -37.02 23.67 21.64
CA GLU A 715 -36.20 24.44 22.60
C GLU A 715 -34.75 24.58 22.08
N GLU A 716 -33.77 24.87 22.93
CA GLU A 716 -32.35 24.81 22.55
C GLU A 716 -31.92 23.34 22.36
N PRO A 717 -31.37 22.94 21.18
CA PRO A 717 -31.11 21.54 20.84
C PRO A 717 -30.23 20.77 21.84
N GLU A 718 -29.29 21.46 22.49
CA GLU A 718 -28.41 20.95 23.53
C GLU A 718 -29.16 20.47 24.78
N GLU A 719 -30.20 21.16 25.21
CA GLU A 719 -31.01 20.77 26.37
C GLU A 719 -31.88 19.55 26.05
N GLU A 720 -32.42 19.51 24.83
CA GLU A 720 -33.23 18.38 24.34
C GLU A 720 -32.39 17.11 24.19
N LEU A 721 -31.12 17.25 23.79
CA LEU A 721 -30.14 16.15 23.79
C LEU A 721 -29.87 15.61 25.18
N VAL A 722 -29.64 16.48 26.17
CA VAL A 722 -29.40 16.05 27.55
C VAL A 722 -30.61 15.33 28.14
N ARG A 723 -31.82 15.85 27.92
CA ARG A 723 -33.05 15.14 28.33
C ARG A 723 -33.20 13.79 27.63
N LEU A 724 -32.85 13.71 26.35
CA LEU A 724 -32.88 12.44 25.62
C LEU A 724 -31.90 11.42 26.20
N ILE A 725 -30.71 11.86 26.63
CA ILE A 725 -29.73 11.00 27.32
C ILE A 725 -30.30 10.47 28.63
N GLU A 726 -30.91 11.35 29.43
CA GLU A 726 -31.53 11.01 30.72
C GLU A 726 -32.73 10.05 30.58
N GLU A 727 -33.64 10.33 29.64
CA GLU A 727 -34.85 9.53 29.40
C GLU A 727 -34.56 8.22 28.66
N GLY A 728 -33.56 8.24 27.77
CA GLY A 728 -33.20 7.12 26.90
C GLY A 728 -32.30 6.08 27.54
N GLY A 729 -31.73 6.38 28.71
CA GLY A 729 -30.82 5.49 29.44
C GLY A 729 -29.57 5.16 28.65
N HIS A 730 -28.95 6.17 28.01
CA HIS A 730 -27.70 5.98 27.27
C HIS A 730 -26.51 5.93 28.22
N ASP A 731 -25.58 4.99 27.97
CA ASP A 731 -24.40 4.75 28.80
C ASP A 731 -23.16 5.47 28.28
N LEU A 732 -23.20 5.93 27.02
CA LEU A 732 -22.12 6.64 26.35
C LEU A 732 -22.69 7.61 25.32
N VAL A 733 -22.15 8.82 25.30
CA VAL A 733 -22.39 9.79 24.23
C VAL A 733 -21.14 9.92 23.39
N MET A 734 -21.24 9.65 22.09
CA MET A 734 -20.13 9.84 21.17
C MET A 734 -20.44 10.98 20.20
N MET A 735 -19.52 11.93 20.10
CA MET A 735 -19.71 13.13 19.29
C MET A 735 -18.50 13.40 18.41
N GLY A 736 -18.77 13.76 17.16
CA GLY A 736 -17.78 14.38 16.29
C GLY A 736 -17.92 15.88 16.35
N SER A 737 -16.80 16.60 16.38
CA SER A 737 -16.81 18.06 16.37
C SER A 737 -15.68 18.66 15.54
N SER A 738 -15.97 19.77 14.85
CA SER A 738 -14.93 20.62 14.28
C SER A 738 -14.23 21.37 15.40
N LEU A 739 -12.90 21.29 15.46
CA LEU A 739 -12.11 22.08 16.39
C LEU A 739 -11.94 23.51 15.86
N ARG A 740 -12.16 24.52 16.70
CA ARG A 740 -11.81 25.91 16.40
C ARG A 740 -10.86 26.46 17.46
N PRO A 741 -9.63 26.86 17.11
CA PRO A 741 -8.76 27.53 18.06
C PRO A 741 -9.29 28.95 18.31
N VAL A 742 -9.75 29.23 19.53
CA VAL A 742 -10.21 30.56 19.95
C VAL A 742 -9.30 31.02 21.09
N SER A 743 -8.48 32.06 20.84
CA SER A 743 -7.58 32.63 21.86
C SER A 743 -6.67 31.57 22.54
N GLN A 744 -6.13 30.64 21.73
CA GLN A 744 -5.32 29.48 22.19
C GLN A 744 -6.06 28.42 23.01
N ARG A 745 -7.40 28.38 22.95
CA ARG A 745 -8.23 27.32 23.55
C ARG A 745 -8.89 26.46 22.48
N ALA A 746 -9.11 25.19 22.81
CA ALA A 746 -9.88 24.27 22.00
C ALA A 746 -11.38 24.56 22.17
N PHE A 747 -12.03 25.12 21.15
CA PHE A 747 -13.48 25.35 21.16
C PHE A 747 -14.18 24.35 20.26
N PHE A 748 -15.02 23.49 20.86
CA PHE A 748 -15.81 22.47 20.16
C PHE A 748 -17.21 22.95 19.75
N GLY A 749 -17.53 24.22 20.03
CA GLY A 749 -18.86 24.78 19.81
C GLY A 749 -19.74 24.63 21.05
N HIS A 750 -20.59 25.64 21.27
CA HIS A 750 -21.45 25.73 22.47
C HIS A 750 -22.26 24.46 22.75
N ARG A 751 -22.72 23.79 21.70
CA ARG A 751 -23.52 22.56 21.82
C ARG A 751 -22.75 21.40 22.43
N VAL A 752 -21.55 21.13 21.92
CA VAL A 752 -20.70 20.02 22.38
C VAL A 752 -20.24 20.30 23.80
N GLU A 753 -19.83 21.54 24.09
CA GLU A 753 -19.41 21.94 25.44
C GLU A 753 -20.55 21.84 26.46
N TYR A 754 -21.78 22.19 26.07
CA TYR A 754 -22.95 22.04 26.94
C TYR A 754 -23.22 20.57 27.27
N ILE A 755 -23.17 19.69 26.26
CA ILE A 755 -23.43 18.25 26.46
C ILE A 755 -22.35 17.63 27.34
N VAL A 756 -21.07 17.89 27.07
CA VAL A 756 -19.95 17.38 27.90
C VAL A 756 -20.09 17.82 29.36
N LYS A 757 -20.59 19.04 29.63
CA LYS A 757 -20.77 19.55 31.01
C LYS A 757 -22.00 18.98 31.75
N ASN A 758 -23.04 18.59 31.03
CA ASN A 758 -24.35 18.28 31.61
C ASN A 758 -24.85 16.85 31.36
N ALA A 759 -24.21 16.07 30.50
CA ALA A 759 -24.60 14.67 30.27
C ALA A 759 -24.44 13.85 31.56
N PRO A 760 -25.42 13.00 31.93
CA PRO A 760 -25.38 12.13 33.12
C PRO A 760 -24.53 10.85 32.93
N CYS A 761 -23.85 10.72 31.80
CA CYS A 761 -23.06 9.55 31.43
C CYS A 761 -21.74 9.99 30.77
N PRO A 762 -20.78 9.07 30.59
CA PRO A 762 -19.53 9.35 29.89
C PRO A 762 -19.72 9.95 28.49
N VAL A 763 -18.82 10.86 28.11
CA VAL A 763 -18.84 11.53 26.81
C VAL A 763 -17.48 11.42 26.12
N ALA A 764 -17.47 10.98 24.87
CA ALA A 764 -16.30 10.97 24.01
C ALA A 764 -16.48 11.94 22.84
N VAL A 765 -15.54 12.87 22.69
CA VAL A 765 -15.52 13.87 21.62
C VAL A 765 -14.33 13.63 20.71
N LEU A 766 -14.59 13.31 19.45
CA LEU A 766 -13.56 13.18 18.41
C LEU A 766 -13.44 14.50 17.65
N SER A 767 -12.24 15.09 17.66
CA SER A 767 -11.92 16.27 16.86
C SER A 767 -11.68 15.91 15.38
N SER A 768 -12.00 16.84 14.49
CA SER A 768 -11.38 16.86 13.15
C SER A 768 -9.90 17.24 13.29
N ALA A 769 -9.01 16.51 12.62
CA ALA A 769 -7.64 16.97 12.36
C ALA A 769 -7.63 18.25 11.54
#